data_AF-A0A162S495-F1
#
_entry.id   AF-A0A162S495-F1
#
_cell.length_a   1.000
_cell.length_b   1.000
_cell.length_c   1.000
_cell.angle_alpha   90.00
_cell.angle_beta   90.00
_cell.angle_gamma   90.00
#
_symmetry.space_group_name_H-M   'P 1'
#
loop_
_entity.id
_entity.type
_entity.pdbx_description
1 polymer ?
#
loop_
_entity_poly.entity_id
_entity_poly.type
_entity_poly.pdbx_seq_one_letter_code
_entity_poly.pdbx_strand_id
1 'polypeptide(L)'
;MLCLQLRADLPAPSKMISIFVQNLIHDAIAVRKVAIKGVAAILKQQKKEHKKIVVNPSDIARQFSPPHFEESPRNGPGDQWDNGWLQYQGKRLPKTVEEWNQPRFVHKTHFGFYSWPKVMEVYAPEDEQPSLPEKSTIDSLTPGEKEILSFFESDSNIEKFVHFLSLEDRKGKDKFGAIRFSLFKGLFRNFGDLFLSRFLPHLERLVCDQHEASQRCAAEIIAGLIRGSKHWPFAKTEAMWNALCPILRTAFSNVNVESIGDWGTAIATASESRDPNRIGWLMELILEDRLEQGSFTDSSRLYMLQGGISQQEWRVSELLFRLLNLLRPYLNHPYQNMRDRLGSVLTNIFLHDIDLPGGTASSSPRVKDFVDEILPQLSLLLDNGNRDSPIDWNTIKGDEERNKSLRLLKTVSQWLSGMWTRSYGCQPEAQLLLLPYLFAAESSDTDKELARECSLALCFISATVLRPSTIEVALKIIKEVAHQGSWKARIASLEFLQVLTFSNLFNVTRISDGVDSVASLVTFLLADERLEVREKAAQVLGGLLHCGFVDREKSQQLLDQFQKQISHRCHRSTRAASLPDVDMALVVKRHAGILGLCAFVDAFPYDVPDFLPDVLVELGNHLNDPQPIPVTIKKTLSNFRRTHHDNWQFHKQKFSDDQLVTLTDLLVSPNYYA
;
A
#
# COMPACT_ATOMS: atom_id res chain seq x y z
N MET A 1 -29.17 -31.63 -5.72
CA MET A 1 -30.63 -31.35 -5.68
C MET A 1 -31.10 -30.84 -4.32
N LEU A 2 -30.91 -31.56 -3.20
CA LEU A 2 -31.43 -31.13 -1.88
C LEU A 2 -30.96 -29.73 -1.43
N CYS A 3 -29.67 -29.39 -1.64
CA CYS A 3 -29.13 -28.07 -1.28
C CYS A 3 -29.82 -26.91 -2.02
N LEU A 4 -30.35 -27.15 -3.23
CA LEU A 4 -31.09 -26.15 -4.01
C LEU A 4 -32.52 -25.93 -3.49
N GLN A 5 -33.00 -26.80 -2.60
CA GLN A 5 -34.32 -26.68 -1.98
C GLN A 5 -34.27 -25.85 -0.68
N LEU A 6 -33.08 -25.44 -0.23
CA LEU A 6 -32.94 -24.53 0.91
C LEU A 6 -33.36 -23.12 0.49
N ARG A 7 -34.44 -22.64 1.10
CA ARG A 7 -35.08 -21.36 0.78
C ARG A 7 -34.84 -20.31 1.86
N ALA A 8 -34.65 -19.05 1.50
CA ALA A 8 -34.44 -18.01 2.50
C ALA A 8 -35.70 -17.67 3.31
N ASP A 9 -36.88 -17.93 2.73
CA ASP A 9 -38.19 -17.52 3.24
C ASP A 9 -38.94 -18.63 3.99
N LEU A 10 -38.49 -19.89 3.91
CA LEU A 10 -39.12 -21.03 4.60
C LEU A 10 -38.10 -21.81 5.44
N PRO A 11 -38.48 -22.24 6.66
CA PRO A 11 -37.61 -23.06 7.49
C PRO A 11 -37.38 -24.43 6.84
N ALA A 12 -36.14 -24.92 6.90
CA ALA A 12 -35.83 -26.26 6.43
C ALA A 12 -36.57 -27.34 7.26
N PRO A 13 -37.18 -28.35 6.63
CA PRO A 13 -37.82 -29.46 7.35
C PRO A 13 -36.81 -30.21 8.22
N SER A 14 -37.21 -30.69 9.41
CA SER A 14 -36.31 -31.42 10.33
C SER A 14 -35.59 -32.58 9.68
N LYS A 15 -36.29 -33.38 8.85
CA LYS A 15 -35.69 -34.48 8.09
C LYS A 15 -34.59 -34.02 7.13
N MET A 16 -34.75 -32.85 6.50
CA MET A 16 -33.72 -32.27 5.63
C MET A 16 -32.51 -31.84 6.46
N ILE A 17 -32.73 -31.21 7.61
CA ILE A 17 -31.68 -30.80 8.54
C ILE A 17 -30.89 -32.03 9.02
N SER A 18 -31.60 -33.07 9.47
CA SER A 18 -31.01 -34.35 9.89
C SER A 18 -30.08 -34.92 8.81
N ILE A 19 -30.54 -34.98 7.55
CA ILE A 19 -29.72 -35.45 6.43
C ILE A 19 -28.45 -34.61 6.27
N PHE A 20 -28.54 -33.28 6.30
CA PHE A 20 -27.35 -32.44 6.15
C PHE A 20 -26.38 -32.59 7.32
N VAL A 21 -26.89 -32.62 8.54
CA VAL A 21 -26.10 -32.69 9.76
C VAL A 21 -25.38 -34.04 9.88
N GLN A 22 -26.08 -35.15 9.67
CA GLN A 22 -25.45 -36.49 9.69
C GLN A 22 -24.40 -36.66 8.58
N ASN A 23 -24.58 -35.98 7.45
CA ASN A 23 -23.61 -36.01 6.34
C ASN A 23 -22.38 -35.11 6.53
N LEU A 24 -22.27 -34.37 7.64
CA LEU A 24 -21.03 -33.68 8.00
C LEU A 24 -19.87 -34.67 8.20
N ILE A 25 -20.18 -35.90 8.62
CA ILE A 25 -19.23 -36.99 8.85
C ILE A 25 -19.34 -38.12 7.80
N HIS A 26 -19.82 -37.78 6.61
CA HIS A 26 -19.86 -38.71 5.48
C HIS A 26 -18.44 -38.95 4.93
N ASP A 27 -18.12 -40.18 4.51
CA ASP A 27 -16.74 -40.54 4.11
C ASP A 27 -16.31 -39.85 2.79
N ALA A 28 -17.27 -39.61 1.87
CA ALA A 28 -17.03 -38.83 0.65
C ALA A 28 -16.94 -37.31 0.91
N ILE A 29 -15.79 -36.69 0.59
CA ILE A 29 -15.53 -35.26 0.77
C ILE A 29 -16.52 -34.36 0.01
N ALA A 30 -16.96 -34.77 -1.19
CA ALA A 30 -17.94 -34.00 -1.97
C ALA A 30 -19.28 -33.87 -1.22
N VAL A 31 -19.71 -34.93 -0.54
CA VAL A 31 -20.92 -34.92 0.30
C VAL A 31 -20.71 -34.02 1.51
N ARG A 32 -19.56 -34.11 2.20
CA ARG A 32 -19.24 -33.22 3.33
C ARG A 32 -19.26 -31.74 2.95
N LYS A 33 -18.69 -31.37 1.80
CA LYS A 33 -18.69 -29.97 1.33
C LYS A 33 -20.11 -29.44 1.11
N VAL A 34 -20.99 -30.26 0.53
CA VAL A 34 -22.40 -29.92 0.36
C VAL A 34 -23.13 -29.85 1.71
N ALA A 35 -22.83 -30.78 2.62
CA ALA A 35 -23.37 -30.80 3.98
C ALA A 35 -22.99 -29.54 4.77
N ILE A 36 -21.71 -29.15 4.77
CA ILE A 36 -21.21 -27.93 5.43
C ILE A 36 -21.94 -26.70 4.88
N LYS A 37 -22.10 -26.59 3.56
CA LYS A 37 -22.86 -25.49 2.94
C LYS A 37 -24.33 -25.50 3.37
N GLY A 38 -24.95 -26.67 3.39
CA GLY A 38 -26.35 -26.85 3.81
C GLY A 38 -26.56 -26.44 5.28
N VAL A 39 -25.73 -26.96 6.20
CA VAL A 39 -25.80 -26.65 7.63
C VAL A 39 -25.52 -25.18 7.89
N ALA A 40 -24.54 -24.56 7.22
CA ALA A 40 -24.30 -23.11 7.35
C ALA A 40 -25.52 -22.27 6.92
N ALA A 41 -26.21 -22.66 5.84
CA ALA A 41 -27.43 -22.01 5.38
C ALA A 41 -28.61 -22.24 6.34
N ILE A 42 -28.77 -23.46 6.86
CA ILE A 42 -29.80 -23.80 7.87
C ILE A 42 -29.59 -22.97 9.14
N LEU A 43 -28.36 -22.92 9.66
CA LEU A 43 -28.03 -22.10 10.83
C LEU A 43 -28.38 -20.64 10.56
N LYS A 44 -28.13 -20.13 9.35
CA LYS A 44 -28.52 -18.76 8.95
C LYS A 44 -30.05 -18.57 8.91
N GLN A 45 -30.83 -19.54 8.44
CA GLN A 45 -32.31 -19.51 8.51
C GLN A 45 -32.81 -19.50 9.96
N GLN A 46 -32.20 -20.30 10.84
CA GLN A 46 -32.51 -20.38 12.27
C GLN A 46 -31.98 -19.19 13.09
N LYS A 47 -31.44 -18.15 12.44
CA LYS A 47 -30.97 -16.97 13.15
C LYS A 47 -32.16 -16.25 13.80
N LYS A 48 -32.20 -16.19 15.13
CA LYS A 48 -33.14 -15.34 15.86
C LYS A 48 -32.92 -13.85 15.54
N GLU A 49 -34.00 -13.10 15.39
CA GLU A 49 -33.94 -11.65 15.22
C GLU A 49 -33.46 -11.01 16.52
N HIS A 50 -32.46 -10.13 16.42
CA HIS A 50 -31.89 -9.46 17.60
C HIS A 50 -32.48 -8.06 17.67
N LYS A 51 -33.08 -7.73 18.81
CA LYS A 51 -33.76 -6.46 19.02
C LYS A 51 -32.75 -5.32 18.95
N LYS A 52 -33.17 -4.22 18.33
CA LYS A 52 -32.42 -2.96 18.31
C LYS A 52 -33.24 -1.86 18.96
N ILE A 53 -32.54 -0.87 19.47
CA ILE A 53 -33.11 0.34 20.04
C ILE A 53 -32.56 1.55 19.29
N VAL A 54 -33.39 2.58 19.17
CA VAL A 54 -32.99 3.86 18.60
C VAL A 54 -32.21 4.64 19.65
N VAL A 55 -31.07 5.20 19.25
CA VAL A 55 -30.23 6.03 20.11
C VAL A 55 -29.89 7.35 19.44
N ASN A 56 -29.65 8.37 20.25
CA ASN A 56 -29.06 9.61 19.80
C ASN A 56 -27.54 9.56 20.05
N PRO A 57 -26.68 9.60 19.01
CA PRO A 57 -25.23 9.58 19.17
C PRO A 57 -24.69 10.66 20.10
N SER A 58 -25.28 11.86 20.09
CA SER A 58 -24.85 12.98 20.94
C SER A 58 -25.13 12.72 22.42
N ASP A 59 -26.22 12.03 22.76
CA ASP A 59 -26.54 11.69 24.15
C ASP A 59 -25.56 10.65 24.70
N ILE A 60 -25.14 9.69 23.86
CA ILE A 60 -24.08 8.72 24.19
C ILE A 60 -22.74 9.44 24.34
N ALA A 61 -22.42 10.36 23.43
CA ALA A 61 -21.16 11.12 23.44
C ALA A 61 -20.94 11.89 24.74
N ARG A 62 -21.99 12.53 25.29
CA ARG A 62 -21.90 13.24 26.60
C ARG A 62 -21.43 12.35 27.75
N GLN A 63 -21.68 11.05 27.67
CA GLN A 63 -21.32 10.10 28.72
C GLN A 63 -20.01 9.36 28.44
N PHE A 64 -19.75 9.03 27.18
CA PHE A 64 -18.72 8.04 26.83
C PHE A 64 -17.60 8.57 25.93
N SER A 65 -17.74 9.77 25.34
CA SER A 65 -16.66 10.35 24.56
C SER A 65 -15.48 10.71 25.47
N PRO A 66 -14.23 10.44 25.06
CA PRO A 66 -13.05 10.83 25.81
C PRO A 66 -12.99 12.36 26.04
N PRO A 67 -12.44 12.83 27.18
CA PRO A 67 -12.43 14.26 27.53
C PRO A 67 -11.68 15.18 26.55
N HIS A 68 -10.76 14.63 25.74
CA HIS A 68 -10.02 15.42 24.74
C HIS A 68 -10.83 15.73 23.48
N PHE A 69 -12.02 15.13 23.33
CA PHE A 69 -12.98 15.56 22.33
C PHE A 69 -13.93 16.60 22.94
N GLU A 70 -13.81 17.85 22.52
CA GLU A 70 -14.66 18.94 23.01
C GLU A 70 -16.04 18.96 22.34
N GLU A 71 -17.10 19.15 23.13
CA GLU A 71 -18.48 19.18 22.61
C GLU A 71 -18.64 20.26 21.54
N SER A 72 -18.98 19.80 20.34
CA SER A 72 -19.08 20.65 19.15
C SER A 72 -20.08 20.07 18.16
N PRO A 73 -20.78 20.93 17.37
CA PRO A 73 -21.61 20.47 16.27
C PRO A 73 -20.75 19.74 15.23
N ARG A 74 -21.29 18.67 14.65
CA ARG A 74 -20.60 17.95 13.59
C ARG A 74 -20.35 18.86 12.38
N ASN A 75 -19.09 18.93 11.96
CA ASN A 75 -18.68 19.65 10.76
C ASN A 75 -17.84 18.72 9.88
N GLY A 76 -18.46 18.16 8.85
CA GLY A 76 -17.81 17.24 7.91
C GLY A 76 -17.40 15.87 8.48
N PRO A 77 -16.53 15.13 7.77
CA PRO A 77 -16.03 13.82 8.18
C PRO A 77 -14.89 13.87 9.21
N GLY A 78 -14.61 12.75 9.87
CA GLY A 78 -13.44 12.58 10.74
C GLY A 78 -13.78 12.30 12.20
N ASP A 79 -12.75 12.37 13.04
CA ASP A 79 -12.83 12.10 14.48
C ASP A 79 -13.33 13.35 15.20
N GLN A 80 -14.49 13.25 15.86
CA GLN A 80 -15.22 14.38 16.43
C GLN A 80 -15.86 13.98 17.77
N TRP A 81 -16.34 14.94 18.53
CA TRP A 81 -16.92 14.66 19.84
C TRP A 81 -18.10 13.71 19.83
N ASP A 82 -19.02 13.87 18.88
CA ASP A 82 -20.24 13.07 18.79
C ASP A 82 -19.97 11.60 18.39
N ASN A 83 -18.76 11.29 17.91
CA ASN A 83 -18.32 9.93 17.55
C ASN A 83 -17.10 9.43 18.36
N GLY A 84 -16.49 10.25 19.20
CA GLY A 84 -15.29 9.89 19.97
C GLY A 84 -15.50 8.68 20.89
N TRP A 85 -16.72 8.43 21.35
CA TRP A 85 -17.09 7.24 22.12
C TRP A 85 -16.96 5.92 21.34
N LEU A 86 -16.92 5.97 20.00
CA LEU A 86 -16.68 4.79 19.14
C LEU A 86 -15.23 4.34 19.10
N GLN A 87 -14.30 5.20 19.53
CA GLN A 87 -12.89 4.85 19.61
C GLN A 87 -12.68 3.71 20.61
N TYR A 88 -11.66 2.89 20.36
CA TYR A 88 -11.16 1.93 21.30
C TYR A 88 -10.61 2.66 22.53
N GLN A 89 -11.04 2.23 23.71
CA GLN A 89 -10.63 2.80 24.99
C GLN A 89 -10.11 1.69 25.89
N GLY A 90 -8.81 1.37 25.80
CA GLY A 90 -8.20 0.22 26.49
C GLY A 90 -8.38 0.26 28.02
N LYS A 91 -8.40 1.47 28.60
CA LYS A 91 -8.65 1.68 30.04
C LYS A 91 -10.12 1.56 30.45
N ARG A 92 -11.07 1.62 29.51
CA ARG A 92 -12.53 1.62 29.72
C ARG A 92 -13.25 0.47 29.01
N LEU A 93 -12.52 -0.62 28.76
CA LEU A 93 -13.12 -1.88 28.33
C LEU A 93 -14.18 -2.33 29.36
N PRO A 94 -15.32 -2.87 28.92
CA PRO A 94 -16.36 -3.34 29.82
C PRO A 94 -15.86 -4.53 30.66
N LYS A 95 -15.98 -4.42 31.98
CA LYS A 95 -15.57 -5.43 32.97
C LYS A 95 -16.73 -5.99 33.78
N THR A 96 -17.91 -5.39 33.66
CA THR A 96 -19.11 -5.85 34.36
C THR A 96 -20.28 -6.04 33.40
N VAL A 97 -21.32 -6.74 33.87
CA VAL A 97 -22.56 -6.97 33.11
C VAL A 97 -23.24 -5.63 32.77
N GLU A 98 -23.23 -4.67 33.70
CA GLU A 98 -23.83 -3.36 33.53
C GLU A 98 -23.12 -2.55 32.44
N GLU A 99 -21.79 -2.59 32.41
CA GLU A 99 -20.99 -1.90 31.38
C GLU A 99 -21.13 -2.55 30.01
N TRP A 100 -21.22 -3.89 29.96
CA TRP A 100 -21.40 -4.67 28.73
C TRP A 100 -22.74 -4.42 28.04
N ASN A 101 -23.76 -4.08 28.84
CA ASN A 101 -25.13 -3.85 28.38
C ASN A 101 -25.44 -2.38 28.07
N GLN A 102 -24.48 -1.47 28.22
CA GLN A 102 -24.65 -0.07 27.81
C GLN A 102 -24.88 0.04 26.29
N PRO A 103 -25.75 0.94 25.83
CA PRO A 103 -26.11 1.09 24.41
C PRO A 103 -25.05 1.87 23.60
N ARG A 104 -23.76 1.63 23.87
CA ARG A 104 -22.61 2.36 23.31
C ARG A 104 -21.73 1.55 22.36
N PHE A 105 -22.21 0.40 21.88
CA PHE A 105 -21.41 -0.49 21.03
C PHE A 105 -21.97 -0.56 19.61
N VAL A 106 -21.15 -0.16 18.64
CA VAL A 106 -21.53 -0.10 17.22
C VAL A 106 -20.58 -0.98 16.41
N HIS A 107 -21.08 -2.13 15.98
CA HIS A 107 -20.25 -3.12 15.30
C HIS A 107 -19.85 -2.78 13.86
N LYS A 108 -20.55 -1.86 13.19
CA LYS A 108 -20.21 -1.46 11.82
C LYS A 108 -19.27 -0.25 11.90
N THR A 109 -18.10 -0.37 11.26
CA THR A 109 -16.99 0.60 11.31
C THR A 109 -17.29 1.92 10.60
N HIS A 110 -18.17 1.92 9.59
CA HIS A 110 -18.47 3.10 8.78
C HIS A 110 -19.40 4.14 9.43
N PHE A 111 -20.14 3.79 10.49
CA PHE A 111 -21.07 4.76 11.11
C PHE A 111 -20.31 5.84 11.86
N GLY A 112 -20.75 7.09 11.68
CA GLY A 112 -20.26 8.25 12.43
C GLY A 112 -18.97 8.85 11.89
N PHE A 113 -18.23 8.20 10.99
CA PHE A 113 -17.02 8.81 10.43
C PHE A 113 -17.36 9.98 9.50
N TYR A 114 -18.15 9.73 8.46
CA TYR A 114 -18.59 10.78 7.53
C TYR A 114 -19.83 11.52 8.05
N SER A 115 -20.86 10.76 8.39
CA SER A 115 -22.11 11.27 8.96
C SER A 115 -22.85 10.16 9.70
N TRP A 116 -23.79 10.55 10.55
CA TRP A 116 -24.75 9.61 11.16
C TRP A 116 -25.92 9.31 10.21
N PRO A 117 -26.53 8.12 10.29
CA PRO A 117 -27.80 7.86 9.61
C PRO A 117 -28.91 8.70 10.24
N LYS A 118 -30.02 8.92 9.51
CA LYS A 118 -31.19 9.64 10.02
C LYS A 118 -31.76 9.02 11.30
N VAL A 119 -31.69 7.69 11.39
CA VAL A 119 -32.06 6.92 12.58
C VAL A 119 -30.88 6.03 12.91
N MET A 120 -30.26 6.27 14.07
CA MET A 120 -29.18 5.43 14.57
C MET A 120 -29.76 4.34 15.47
N GLU A 121 -29.42 3.10 15.15
CA GLU A 121 -29.84 1.94 15.92
C GLU A 121 -28.63 1.19 16.47
N VAL A 122 -28.74 0.75 17.72
CA VAL A 122 -27.80 -0.18 18.36
C VAL A 122 -28.56 -1.40 18.86
N TYR A 123 -27.84 -2.47 19.17
CA TYR A 123 -28.47 -3.66 19.74
C TYR A 123 -28.95 -3.36 21.17
N ALA A 124 -30.15 -3.83 21.49
CA ALA A 124 -30.71 -3.71 22.84
C ALA A 124 -29.87 -4.49 23.87
N PRO A 125 -29.97 -4.14 25.17
CA PRO A 125 -29.35 -4.89 26.27
C PRO A 125 -29.77 -6.37 26.31
N GLU A 126 -28.97 -7.19 27.01
CA GLU A 126 -29.10 -8.64 27.07
C GLU A 126 -30.48 -9.15 27.51
N ASP A 127 -31.13 -8.48 28.46
CA ASP A 127 -32.46 -8.83 28.99
C ASP A 127 -33.59 -8.69 27.96
N GLU A 128 -33.38 -7.86 26.92
CA GLU A 128 -34.30 -7.69 25.81
C GLU A 128 -33.94 -8.55 24.57
N GLN A 129 -32.80 -9.23 24.58
CA GLN A 129 -32.36 -10.08 23.48
C GLN A 129 -32.99 -11.49 23.56
N PRO A 130 -33.10 -12.21 22.43
CA PRO A 130 -33.52 -13.60 22.47
C PRO A 130 -32.54 -14.44 23.30
N SER A 131 -33.06 -15.18 24.27
CA SER A 131 -32.25 -16.06 25.10
C SER A 131 -31.52 -17.12 24.26
N LEU A 132 -30.25 -17.32 24.57
CA LEU A 132 -29.47 -18.44 24.06
C LEU A 132 -29.96 -19.74 24.72
N PRO A 133 -29.98 -20.87 23.99
CA PRO A 133 -30.33 -22.15 24.58
C PRO A 133 -29.39 -22.54 25.71
N GLU A 134 -29.96 -22.97 26.83
CA GLU A 134 -29.29 -23.57 27.96
C GLU A 134 -29.76 -25.01 28.16
N LYS A 135 -29.01 -25.81 28.94
CA LYS A 135 -29.36 -27.20 29.25
C LYS A 135 -30.78 -27.35 29.81
N SER A 136 -31.21 -26.38 30.61
CA SER A 136 -32.57 -26.30 31.19
C SER A 136 -33.67 -26.02 30.16
N THR A 137 -33.32 -25.54 28.96
CA THR A 137 -34.27 -25.07 27.93
C THR A 137 -34.26 -25.91 26.66
N ILE A 138 -33.53 -27.03 26.63
CA ILE A 138 -33.39 -27.91 25.45
C ILE A 138 -34.76 -28.37 24.93
N ASP A 139 -35.72 -28.62 25.80
CA ASP A 139 -37.06 -29.08 25.42
C ASP A 139 -37.83 -28.06 24.57
N SER A 140 -37.52 -26.77 24.73
CA SER A 140 -38.14 -25.66 23.99
C SER A 140 -37.58 -25.46 22.58
N LEU A 141 -36.51 -26.17 22.21
CA LEU A 141 -35.92 -26.10 20.87
C LEU A 141 -36.86 -26.66 19.82
N THR A 142 -36.83 -26.04 18.64
CA THR A 142 -37.58 -26.54 17.48
C THR A 142 -37.10 -27.94 17.08
N PRO A 143 -37.93 -28.75 16.40
CA PRO A 143 -37.49 -30.05 15.91
C PRO A 143 -36.22 -29.99 15.06
N GLY A 144 -36.05 -28.94 14.25
CA GLY A 144 -34.84 -28.72 13.46
C GLY A 144 -33.60 -28.36 14.26
N GLU A 145 -33.74 -27.59 15.34
CA GLU A 145 -32.63 -27.30 16.27
C GLU A 145 -32.22 -28.54 17.05
N LYS A 146 -33.19 -29.39 17.44
CA LYS A 146 -32.93 -30.68 18.13
C LYS A 146 -32.09 -31.63 17.27
N GLU A 147 -32.28 -31.65 15.94
CA GLU A 147 -31.42 -32.43 15.03
C GLU A 147 -29.95 -31.94 15.09
N ILE A 148 -29.73 -30.63 15.09
CA ILE A 148 -28.37 -30.05 15.18
C ILE A 148 -27.77 -30.34 16.57
N LEU A 149 -28.55 -30.14 17.63
CA LEU A 149 -28.16 -30.44 19.01
C LEU A 149 -27.71 -31.90 19.14
N SER A 150 -28.53 -32.85 18.70
CA SER A 150 -28.25 -34.28 18.81
C SER A 150 -26.91 -34.68 18.17
N PHE A 151 -26.54 -34.01 17.09
CA PHE A 151 -25.28 -34.26 16.41
C PHE A 151 -24.09 -33.69 17.18
N PHE A 152 -24.16 -32.41 17.59
CA PHE A 152 -23.07 -31.72 18.26
C PHE A 152 -22.97 -32.02 19.77
N GLU A 153 -23.94 -32.71 20.37
CA GLU A 153 -23.80 -33.24 21.74
C GLU A 153 -22.94 -34.51 21.81
N SER A 154 -22.80 -35.24 20.70
CA SER A 154 -22.02 -36.47 20.60
C SER A 154 -20.53 -36.19 20.40
N ASP A 155 -19.71 -36.58 21.38
CA ASP A 155 -18.25 -36.45 21.31
C ASP A 155 -17.66 -37.24 20.12
N SER A 156 -18.25 -38.38 19.77
CA SER A 156 -17.84 -39.18 18.60
C SER A 156 -18.09 -38.45 17.28
N ASN A 157 -19.23 -37.75 17.16
CA ASN A 157 -19.54 -36.97 15.96
C ASN A 157 -18.62 -35.77 15.82
N ILE A 158 -18.35 -35.06 16.92
CA ILE A 158 -17.43 -33.92 16.91
C ILE A 158 -16.01 -34.38 16.55
N GLU A 159 -15.49 -35.43 17.18
CA GLU A 159 -14.14 -35.94 16.86
C GLU A 159 -14.04 -36.33 15.38
N LYS A 160 -15.02 -37.08 14.85
CA LYS A 160 -15.02 -37.46 13.42
C LYS A 160 -15.15 -36.25 12.50
N PHE A 161 -15.97 -35.26 12.87
CA PHE A 161 -16.17 -34.04 12.10
C PHE A 161 -14.89 -33.19 12.06
N VAL A 162 -14.29 -32.93 13.22
CA VAL A 162 -13.03 -32.18 13.33
C VAL A 162 -11.90 -32.90 12.59
N HIS A 163 -11.77 -34.22 12.76
CA HIS A 163 -10.80 -35.02 12.02
C HIS A 163 -10.94 -34.83 10.52
N PHE A 164 -12.16 -34.92 9.97
CA PHE A 164 -12.39 -34.70 8.55
C PHE A 164 -12.16 -33.27 8.07
N LEU A 165 -12.33 -32.27 8.93
CA LEU A 165 -12.03 -30.88 8.60
C LEU A 165 -10.53 -30.60 8.61
N SER A 166 -9.75 -31.31 9.43
CA SER A 166 -8.30 -31.23 9.51
C SER A 166 -7.58 -32.13 8.47
N LEU A 167 -8.31 -32.80 7.58
CA LEU A 167 -7.70 -33.46 6.43
C LEU A 167 -7.35 -32.46 5.33
N GLU A 168 -6.20 -32.69 4.70
CA GLU A 168 -5.79 -32.02 3.47
C GLU A 168 -6.70 -32.48 2.31
N ASP A 169 -7.23 -31.53 1.54
CA ASP A 169 -8.01 -31.79 0.32
C ASP A 169 -7.14 -31.61 -0.92
N ARG A 170 -6.46 -30.47 -1.02
CA ARG A 170 -5.54 -30.16 -2.12
C ARG A 170 -4.27 -29.50 -1.60
N LYS A 171 -3.21 -30.29 -1.54
CA LYS A 171 -1.88 -29.83 -1.11
C LYS A 171 -1.45 -28.52 -1.76
N GLY A 172 -1.10 -27.54 -0.92
CA GLY A 172 -0.69 -26.19 -1.31
C GLY A 172 -1.77 -25.29 -1.90
N LYS A 173 -3.00 -25.78 -2.11
CA LYS A 173 -4.14 -25.02 -2.65
C LYS A 173 -5.25 -24.78 -1.64
N ASP A 174 -5.25 -25.51 -0.53
CA ASP A 174 -6.17 -25.27 0.56
C ASP A 174 -5.94 -23.88 1.17
N LYS A 175 -7.03 -23.24 1.56
CA LYS A 175 -7.09 -21.90 2.15
C LYS A 175 -8.27 -21.83 3.11
N PHE A 176 -8.24 -20.85 4.01
CA PHE A 176 -9.31 -20.53 4.94
C PHE A 176 -10.70 -20.59 4.28
N GLY A 177 -11.52 -21.55 4.72
CA GLY A 177 -12.81 -21.83 4.11
C GLY A 177 -13.93 -20.94 4.64
N ALA A 178 -14.34 -19.92 3.88
CA ALA A 178 -15.44 -19.01 4.26
C ALA A 178 -16.76 -19.71 4.63
N ILE A 179 -17.07 -20.85 4.00
CA ILE A 179 -18.28 -21.64 4.31
C ILE A 179 -18.12 -22.39 5.64
N ARG A 180 -16.93 -22.96 5.91
CA ARG A 180 -16.64 -23.64 7.18
C ARG A 180 -16.68 -22.65 8.33
N PHE A 181 -16.06 -21.48 8.17
CA PHE A 181 -16.20 -20.35 9.07
C PHE A 181 -17.68 -19.99 9.31
N SER A 182 -18.48 -19.88 8.24
CA SER A 182 -19.90 -19.52 8.34
C SER A 182 -20.72 -20.55 9.12
N LEU A 183 -20.38 -21.84 9.02
CA LEU A 183 -20.98 -22.90 9.82
C LEU A 183 -20.70 -22.67 11.30
N PHE A 184 -19.43 -22.53 11.70
CA PHE A 184 -19.07 -22.35 13.11
C PHE A 184 -19.62 -21.03 13.68
N LYS A 185 -19.56 -19.94 12.91
CA LYS A 185 -20.23 -18.68 13.26
C LYS A 185 -21.73 -18.87 13.50
N GLY A 186 -22.41 -19.64 12.66
CA GLY A 186 -23.82 -19.96 12.82
C GLY A 186 -24.10 -20.79 14.08
N LEU A 187 -23.24 -21.79 14.34
CA LEU A 187 -23.35 -22.72 15.46
C LEU A 187 -23.27 -21.96 16.79
N PHE A 188 -22.18 -21.23 17.01
CA PHE A 188 -21.96 -20.47 18.25
C PHE A 188 -22.91 -19.27 18.39
N ARG A 189 -23.42 -18.70 17.29
CA ARG A 189 -24.46 -17.66 17.36
C ARG A 189 -25.81 -18.22 17.83
N ASN A 190 -26.21 -19.40 17.36
CA ASN A 190 -27.54 -19.94 17.63
C ASN A 190 -27.60 -20.71 18.96
N PHE A 191 -26.53 -21.44 19.30
CA PHE A 191 -26.49 -22.35 20.44
C PHE A 191 -25.58 -21.88 21.59
N GLY A 192 -24.98 -20.69 21.45
CA GLY A 192 -24.11 -20.15 22.49
C GLY A 192 -22.91 -21.05 22.76
N ASP A 193 -22.61 -21.22 24.04
CA ASP A 193 -21.50 -22.00 24.60
C ASP A 193 -21.82 -23.48 24.81
N LEU A 194 -23.02 -23.97 24.44
CA LEU A 194 -23.46 -25.35 24.69
C LEU A 194 -22.44 -26.41 24.25
N PHE A 195 -21.79 -26.20 23.10
CA PHE A 195 -20.81 -27.13 22.54
C PHE A 195 -19.36 -26.72 22.81
N LEU A 196 -19.11 -25.55 23.41
CA LEU A 196 -17.78 -24.97 23.51
C LEU A 196 -16.82 -25.91 24.27
N SER A 197 -17.26 -26.48 25.39
CA SER A 197 -16.44 -27.41 26.19
C SER A 197 -16.00 -28.66 25.43
N ARG A 198 -16.74 -29.07 24.39
CA ARG A 198 -16.38 -30.18 23.50
C ARG A 198 -15.37 -29.77 22.45
N PHE A 199 -15.46 -28.54 21.94
CA PHE A 199 -14.50 -28.04 20.96
C PHE A 199 -13.14 -27.66 21.55
N LEU A 200 -13.07 -27.22 22.81
CA LEU A 200 -11.83 -26.76 23.44
C LEU A 200 -10.69 -27.80 23.40
N PRO A 201 -10.87 -29.08 23.80
CA PRO A 201 -9.79 -30.07 23.71
C PRO A 201 -9.30 -30.32 22.28
N HIS A 202 -10.19 -30.25 21.29
CA HIS A 202 -9.80 -30.38 19.89
C HIS A 202 -9.01 -29.16 19.42
N LEU A 203 -9.40 -27.95 19.82
CA LEU A 203 -8.66 -26.73 19.50
C LEU A 203 -7.25 -26.76 20.09
N GLU A 204 -7.10 -27.13 21.36
CA GLU A 204 -5.79 -27.30 22.01
C GLU A 204 -4.90 -28.29 21.26
N ARG A 205 -5.46 -29.43 20.81
CA ARG A 205 -4.76 -30.40 19.98
C ARG A 205 -4.35 -29.83 18.63
N LEU A 206 -5.28 -29.17 17.93
CA LEU A 206 -5.05 -28.67 16.57
C LEU A 206 -4.03 -27.54 16.50
N VAL A 207 -3.98 -26.64 17.49
CA VAL A 207 -3.01 -25.52 17.51
C VAL A 207 -1.59 -25.96 17.90
N CYS A 208 -1.45 -27.15 18.50
CA CYS A 208 -0.15 -27.78 18.76
C CYS A 208 0.40 -28.52 17.55
N ASP A 209 -0.46 -28.98 16.65
CA ASP A 209 -0.10 -29.70 15.44
C ASP A 209 0.54 -28.76 14.41
N GLN A 210 1.66 -29.16 13.82
CA GLN A 210 2.41 -28.36 12.85
C GLN A 210 1.84 -28.49 11.42
N HIS A 211 0.92 -29.42 11.17
CA HIS A 211 0.30 -29.59 9.86
C HIS A 211 -0.62 -28.42 9.48
N GLU A 212 -0.44 -27.89 8.26
CA GLU A 212 -1.24 -26.79 7.69
C GLU A 212 -2.76 -27.03 7.86
N ALA A 213 -3.24 -28.23 7.54
CA ALA A 213 -4.67 -28.55 7.60
C ALA A 213 -5.24 -28.53 9.03
N SER A 214 -4.45 -28.90 10.04
CA SER A 214 -4.84 -28.84 11.46
C SER A 214 -4.96 -27.39 11.93
N GLN A 215 -3.94 -26.57 11.65
CA GLN A 215 -3.92 -25.14 11.97
C GLN A 215 -5.06 -24.39 11.26
N ARG A 216 -5.29 -24.67 9.98
CA ARG A 216 -6.41 -24.09 9.21
C ARG A 216 -7.77 -24.45 9.80
N CYS A 217 -7.96 -25.70 10.23
CA CYS A 217 -9.19 -26.13 10.90
C CYS A 217 -9.41 -25.36 12.22
N ALA A 218 -8.37 -25.23 13.06
CA ALA A 218 -8.44 -24.43 14.28
C ALA A 218 -8.79 -22.97 13.98
N ALA A 219 -8.13 -22.36 12.99
CA ALA A 219 -8.35 -20.98 12.58
C ALA A 219 -9.81 -20.74 12.12
N GLU A 220 -10.40 -21.66 11.35
CA GLU A 220 -11.80 -21.60 10.90
C GLU A 220 -12.79 -21.68 12.07
N ILE A 221 -12.56 -22.59 13.02
CA ILE A 221 -13.40 -22.76 14.22
C ILE A 221 -13.31 -21.53 15.12
N ILE A 222 -12.10 -21.06 15.40
CA ILE A 222 -11.84 -19.93 16.32
C ILE A 222 -12.41 -18.63 15.75
N ALA A 223 -12.20 -18.34 14.46
CA ALA A 223 -12.82 -17.17 13.82
C ALA A 223 -14.35 -17.27 13.87
N GLY A 224 -14.91 -18.46 13.66
CA GLY A 224 -16.32 -18.74 13.80
C GLY A 224 -16.85 -18.48 15.21
N LEU A 225 -16.14 -18.96 16.23
CA LEU A 225 -16.46 -18.75 17.65
C LEU A 225 -16.47 -17.26 18.01
N ILE A 226 -15.40 -16.54 17.69
CA ILE A 226 -15.29 -15.09 17.98
C ILE A 226 -16.41 -14.32 17.28
N ARG A 227 -16.74 -14.63 16.01
CA ARG A 227 -17.84 -13.96 15.29
C ARG A 227 -19.22 -14.40 15.75
N GLY A 228 -19.36 -15.63 16.21
CA GLY A 228 -20.59 -16.21 16.75
C GLY A 228 -20.97 -15.59 18.09
N SER A 229 -19.97 -15.27 18.93
CA SER A 229 -20.16 -14.68 20.27
C SER A 229 -20.52 -13.18 20.28
N LYS A 230 -20.85 -12.59 19.12
CA LYS A 230 -21.19 -11.17 18.99
C LYS A 230 -22.28 -10.71 19.95
N HIS A 231 -23.31 -11.54 20.14
CA HIS A 231 -24.48 -11.24 20.95
C HIS A 231 -24.56 -12.09 22.23
N TRP A 232 -23.43 -12.61 22.69
CA TRP A 232 -23.41 -13.37 23.94
C TRP A 232 -23.50 -12.44 25.16
N PRO A 233 -24.10 -12.95 26.26
CA PRO A 233 -23.96 -12.40 27.60
C PRO A 233 -22.51 -12.15 28.00
N PHE A 234 -22.29 -11.22 28.92
CA PHE A 234 -20.94 -10.90 29.42
C PHE A 234 -20.26 -12.13 30.01
N ALA A 235 -20.92 -12.83 30.94
CA ALA A 235 -20.35 -14.00 31.63
C ALA A 235 -19.90 -15.11 30.66
N LYS A 236 -20.72 -15.43 29.65
CA LYS A 236 -20.37 -16.42 28.62
C LYS A 236 -19.21 -15.94 27.75
N THR A 237 -19.17 -14.65 27.42
CA THR A 237 -18.11 -14.06 26.59
C THR A 237 -16.77 -14.04 27.33
N GLU A 238 -16.78 -13.66 28.60
CA GLU A 238 -15.59 -13.66 29.47
C GLU A 238 -15.04 -15.09 29.64
N ALA A 239 -15.90 -16.06 29.97
CA ALA A 239 -15.50 -17.46 30.09
C ALA A 239 -14.89 -18.01 28.78
N MET A 240 -15.48 -17.67 27.63
CA MET A 240 -14.93 -18.03 26.32
C MET A 240 -13.53 -17.44 26.11
N TRP A 241 -13.31 -16.16 26.39
CA TRP A 241 -12.00 -15.53 26.22
C TRP A 241 -10.95 -16.08 27.20
N ASN A 242 -11.32 -16.36 28.45
CA ASN A 242 -10.43 -16.99 29.43
C ASN A 242 -9.91 -18.35 28.93
N ALA A 243 -10.75 -19.14 28.27
CA ALA A 243 -10.35 -20.40 27.66
C ALA A 243 -9.59 -20.21 26.32
N LEU A 244 -9.99 -19.23 25.51
CA LEU A 244 -9.47 -19.06 24.14
C LEU A 244 -8.12 -18.33 24.09
N CYS A 245 -7.85 -17.39 24.98
CA CYS A 245 -6.60 -16.62 24.99
C CYS A 245 -5.34 -17.53 25.09
N PRO A 246 -5.26 -18.52 26.01
CA PRO A 246 -4.14 -19.46 26.03
C PRO A 246 -3.96 -20.24 24.72
N ILE A 247 -5.06 -20.71 24.13
CA ILE A 247 -5.05 -21.45 22.85
C ILE A 247 -4.50 -20.58 21.72
N LEU A 248 -4.93 -19.31 21.65
CA LEU A 248 -4.43 -18.36 20.66
C LEU A 248 -2.94 -18.04 20.85
N ARG A 249 -2.43 -17.92 22.09
CA ARG A 249 -0.99 -17.74 22.33
C ARG A 249 -0.17 -18.93 21.82
N THR A 250 -0.65 -20.14 22.06
CA THR A 250 -0.03 -21.36 21.52
C THR A 250 -0.08 -21.37 20.00
N ALA A 251 -1.24 -21.04 19.40
CA ALA A 251 -1.38 -20.92 17.96
C ALA A 251 -0.37 -19.94 17.35
N PHE A 252 -0.28 -18.72 17.90
CA PHE A 252 0.61 -17.67 17.41
C PHE A 252 2.09 -18.01 17.52
N SER A 253 2.45 -18.87 18.47
CA SER A 253 3.83 -19.37 18.64
C SER A 253 4.15 -20.53 17.70
N ASN A 254 3.14 -21.26 17.22
CA ASN A 254 3.27 -22.41 16.34
C ASN A 254 2.95 -22.12 14.86
N VAL A 255 2.68 -20.86 14.51
CA VAL A 255 2.47 -20.47 13.10
C VAL A 255 3.71 -20.77 12.28
N ASN A 256 3.50 -21.33 11.09
CA ASN A 256 4.55 -21.64 10.12
C ASN A 256 4.22 -21.03 8.75
N VAL A 257 5.12 -21.24 7.77
CA VAL A 257 5.03 -20.63 6.44
C VAL A 257 3.75 -21.04 5.69
N GLU A 258 3.21 -22.23 5.96
CA GLU A 258 2.00 -22.74 5.32
C GLU A 258 0.73 -22.20 6.01
N SER A 259 0.75 -22.06 7.34
CA SER A 259 -0.43 -21.66 8.13
C SER A 259 -0.60 -20.15 8.36
N ILE A 260 0.44 -19.33 8.15
CA ILE A 260 0.39 -17.88 8.38
C ILE A 260 -0.75 -17.19 7.61
N GLY A 261 -0.99 -17.60 6.36
CA GLY A 261 -2.05 -17.02 5.53
C GLY A 261 -3.45 -17.25 6.10
N ASP A 262 -3.70 -18.45 6.64
CA ASP A 262 -4.97 -18.82 7.23
C ASP A 262 -5.21 -18.12 8.56
N TRP A 263 -4.19 -18.02 9.41
CA TRP A 263 -4.29 -17.27 10.67
C TRP A 263 -4.47 -15.77 10.46
N GLY A 264 -3.75 -15.15 9.51
CA GLY A 264 -3.97 -13.75 9.15
C GLY A 264 -5.41 -13.50 8.68
N THR A 265 -5.94 -14.40 7.86
CA THR A 265 -7.34 -14.35 7.41
C THR A 265 -8.31 -14.56 8.56
N ALA A 266 -8.04 -15.49 9.47
CA ALA A 266 -8.88 -15.80 10.61
C ALA A 266 -8.98 -14.64 11.60
N ILE A 267 -7.85 -14.01 11.96
CA ILE A 267 -7.83 -12.86 12.88
C ILE A 267 -8.48 -11.62 12.26
N ALA A 268 -8.24 -11.35 10.97
CA ALA A 268 -8.97 -10.31 10.24
C ALA A 268 -10.47 -10.60 10.24
N THR A 269 -10.87 -11.82 9.87
CA THR A 269 -12.29 -12.24 9.84
C THR A 269 -12.94 -12.18 11.23
N ALA A 270 -12.21 -12.49 12.30
CA ALA A 270 -12.68 -12.43 13.67
C ALA A 270 -12.98 -10.99 14.11
N SER A 271 -12.12 -10.05 13.69
CA SER A 271 -12.20 -8.62 13.99
C SER A 271 -13.25 -7.88 13.15
N GLU A 272 -13.47 -8.30 11.90
CA GLU A 272 -14.32 -7.62 10.92
C GLU A 272 -15.80 -7.44 11.35
N SER A 273 -16.31 -6.21 11.15
CA SER A 273 -17.67 -5.82 11.56
C SER A 273 -17.96 -6.14 13.04
N ARG A 274 -17.01 -5.81 13.92
CA ARG A 274 -17.13 -5.81 15.37
C ARG A 274 -16.85 -4.43 15.93
N ASP A 275 -17.29 -4.22 17.16
CA ASP A 275 -16.95 -3.02 17.91
C ASP A 275 -15.65 -3.36 18.64
N PRO A 276 -14.59 -2.53 18.54
CA PRO A 276 -13.27 -2.88 19.06
C PRO A 276 -13.29 -3.04 20.59
N ASN A 277 -14.16 -2.31 21.29
CA ASN A 277 -14.32 -2.42 22.75
C ASN A 277 -15.03 -3.72 23.17
N ARG A 278 -15.81 -4.35 22.27
CA ARG A 278 -16.47 -5.66 22.50
C ARG A 278 -15.56 -6.85 22.18
N ILE A 279 -14.40 -6.61 21.59
CA ILE A 279 -13.38 -7.63 21.32
C ILE A 279 -12.03 -7.20 21.91
N GLY A 280 -12.05 -6.43 23.01
CA GLY A 280 -10.84 -5.92 23.67
C GLY A 280 -9.83 -7.00 24.04
N TRP A 281 -10.29 -8.20 24.45
CA TRP A 281 -9.40 -9.34 24.67
C TRP A 281 -8.56 -9.70 23.44
N LEU A 282 -9.15 -9.68 22.24
CA LEU A 282 -8.40 -9.93 21.00
C LEU A 282 -7.40 -8.80 20.74
N MET A 283 -7.82 -7.55 20.93
CA MET A 283 -6.98 -6.36 20.70
C MET A 283 -5.76 -6.33 21.61
N GLU A 284 -5.96 -6.62 22.90
CA GLU A 284 -4.86 -6.69 23.87
C GLU A 284 -3.97 -7.90 23.61
N LEU A 285 -4.55 -9.07 23.27
CA LEU A 285 -3.79 -10.29 22.99
C LEU A 285 -2.84 -10.13 21.79
N ILE A 286 -3.32 -9.57 20.68
CA ILE A 286 -2.47 -9.40 19.48
C ILE A 286 -1.36 -8.37 19.69
N LEU A 287 -1.48 -7.48 20.69
CA LEU A 287 -0.49 -6.46 21.06
C LEU A 287 0.40 -6.84 22.25
N GLU A 288 0.21 -8.01 22.87
CA GLU A 288 0.89 -8.41 24.11
C GLU A 288 2.39 -8.71 23.90
N ASP A 289 2.76 -9.27 22.75
CA ASP A 289 4.08 -9.86 22.54
C ASP A 289 5.18 -8.86 22.12
N ARG A 290 6.38 -9.08 22.67
CA ARG A 290 7.62 -8.41 22.24
C ARG A 290 8.19 -9.09 20.98
N LEU A 291 8.76 -8.28 20.08
CA LEU A 291 9.41 -8.73 18.84
C LEU A 291 10.83 -9.26 19.14
N GLU A 292 10.91 -10.41 19.81
CA GLU A 292 12.18 -10.99 20.30
C GLU A 292 12.30 -12.51 20.05
N GLN A 293 11.36 -13.13 19.31
CA GLN A 293 11.29 -14.59 19.20
C GLN A 293 11.87 -15.15 17.89
N GLY A 294 12.37 -14.28 17.02
CA GLY A 294 13.03 -14.63 15.76
C GLY A 294 12.31 -14.04 14.56
N SER A 295 13.06 -13.71 13.51
CA SER A 295 12.57 -12.85 12.42
C SER A 295 11.30 -13.36 11.72
N PHE A 296 11.16 -14.68 11.54
CA PHE A 296 9.96 -15.27 10.96
C PHE A 296 8.75 -15.20 11.92
N THR A 297 8.94 -15.61 13.18
CA THR A 297 7.88 -15.59 14.20
C THR A 297 7.38 -14.17 14.43
N ASP A 298 8.30 -13.22 14.60
CA ASP A 298 7.98 -11.80 14.80
C ASP A 298 7.26 -11.21 13.59
N SER A 299 7.71 -11.51 12.36
CA SER A 299 7.02 -11.10 11.13
C SER A 299 5.61 -11.72 11.00
N SER A 300 5.45 -12.97 11.41
CA SER A 300 4.17 -13.68 11.36
C SER A 300 3.16 -13.10 12.35
N ARG A 301 3.62 -12.74 13.55
CA ARG A 301 2.81 -12.05 14.56
C ARG A 301 2.37 -10.68 14.09
N LEU A 302 3.29 -9.89 13.54
CA LEU A 302 2.95 -8.59 12.96
C LEU A 302 1.94 -8.72 11.82
N TYR A 303 1.98 -9.78 11.01
CA TYR A 303 0.97 -10.03 9.98
C TYR A 303 -0.43 -10.29 10.57
N MET A 304 -0.53 -11.12 11.61
CA MET A 304 -1.81 -11.40 12.28
C MET A 304 -2.35 -10.16 12.99
N LEU A 305 -1.48 -9.43 13.68
CA LEU A 305 -1.79 -8.15 14.33
C LEU A 305 -2.33 -7.15 13.29
N GLN A 306 -1.63 -6.99 12.17
CA GLN A 306 -2.06 -6.14 11.05
C GLN A 306 -3.44 -6.56 10.55
N GLY A 307 -3.68 -7.86 10.39
CA GLY A 307 -4.99 -8.40 10.02
C GLY A 307 -6.10 -8.02 11.01
N GLY A 308 -5.85 -8.11 12.32
CA GLY A 308 -6.83 -7.76 13.36
C GLY A 308 -7.12 -6.27 13.44
N ILE A 309 -6.08 -5.43 13.49
CA ILE A 309 -6.20 -3.98 13.68
C ILE A 309 -6.78 -3.30 12.45
N SER A 310 -6.36 -3.68 11.24
CA SER A 310 -6.82 -3.05 9.98
C SER A 310 -8.33 -3.11 9.78
N GLN A 311 -9.02 -4.08 10.38
CA GLN A 311 -10.47 -4.24 10.29
C GLN A 311 -11.26 -3.30 11.21
N GLN A 312 -10.59 -2.59 12.11
CA GLN A 312 -11.20 -1.59 12.99
C GLN A 312 -11.06 -0.16 12.46
N GLU A 313 -10.28 0.03 11.39
CA GLU A 313 -10.13 1.28 10.66
C GLU A 313 -9.78 2.47 11.59
N TRP A 314 -10.49 3.59 11.46
CA TRP A 314 -10.28 4.83 12.20
C TRP A 314 -10.56 4.74 13.72
N ARG A 315 -11.14 3.63 14.21
CA ARG A 315 -11.63 3.52 15.60
C ARG A 315 -10.61 3.00 16.61
N VAL A 316 -9.36 2.84 16.21
CA VAL A 316 -8.32 2.20 17.05
C VAL A 316 -7.09 3.08 17.22
N SER A 317 -7.27 4.41 17.22
CA SER A 317 -6.15 5.37 17.35
C SER A 317 -5.19 5.03 18.51
N GLU A 318 -5.72 4.73 19.72
CA GLU A 318 -4.91 4.34 20.88
C GLU A 318 -4.00 3.14 20.57
N LEU A 319 -4.54 2.12 19.90
CA LEU A 319 -3.78 0.92 19.54
C LEU A 319 -2.74 1.22 18.47
N LEU A 320 -3.04 2.11 17.51
CA LEU A 320 -2.08 2.54 16.48
C LEU A 320 -0.89 3.29 17.08
N PHE A 321 -1.11 4.15 18.10
CA PHE A 321 -0.01 4.79 18.84
C PHE A 321 0.83 3.77 19.63
N ARG A 322 0.18 2.86 20.35
CA ARG A 322 0.88 1.79 21.09
C ARG A 322 1.73 0.94 20.15
N LEU A 323 1.17 0.56 19.01
CA LEU A 323 1.86 -0.20 17.98
C LEU A 323 3.03 0.59 17.39
N LEU A 324 2.82 1.84 16.98
CA LEU A 324 3.90 2.67 16.44
C LEU A 324 5.08 2.73 17.43
N ASN A 325 4.80 3.00 18.70
CA ASN A 325 5.80 3.05 19.77
C ASN A 325 6.52 1.71 19.98
N LEU A 326 5.82 0.58 19.87
CA LEU A 326 6.42 -0.76 19.92
C LEU A 326 7.40 -0.97 18.74
N LEU A 327 7.10 -0.44 17.55
CA LEU A 327 7.90 -0.67 16.35
C LEU A 327 9.13 0.25 16.21
N ARG A 328 9.14 1.43 16.84
CA ARG A 328 10.23 2.42 16.70
C ARG A 328 11.64 1.83 16.85
N PRO A 329 11.93 0.98 17.87
CA PRO A 329 13.27 0.43 18.05
C PRO A 329 13.70 -0.55 16.95
N TYR A 330 12.76 -1.05 16.15
CA TYR A 330 12.99 -2.11 15.16
C TYR A 330 13.00 -1.59 13.72
N LEU A 331 12.81 -0.28 13.49
CA LEU A 331 12.69 0.27 12.12
C LEU A 331 13.94 0.04 11.25
N ASN A 332 15.12 -0.13 11.86
CA ASN A 332 16.38 -0.42 11.20
C ASN A 332 16.81 -1.91 11.32
N HIS A 333 15.83 -2.83 11.47
CA HIS A 333 16.08 -4.25 11.70
C HIS A 333 17.02 -4.89 10.66
N PRO A 334 17.94 -5.80 11.07
CA PRO A 334 18.91 -6.41 10.17
C PRO A 334 18.27 -7.32 9.11
N TYR A 335 17.20 -8.02 9.45
CA TYR A 335 16.54 -8.98 8.55
C TYR A 335 15.52 -8.31 7.61
N GLN A 336 15.61 -8.62 6.31
CA GLN A 336 14.76 -8.06 5.26
C GLN A 336 13.28 -8.36 5.46
N ASN A 337 12.90 -9.62 5.70
CA ASN A 337 11.50 -10.02 5.92
C ASN A 337 10.82 -9.19 7.01
N MET A 338 11.57 -8.83 8.05
CA MET A 338 11.07 -7.96 9.11
C MET A 338 10.89 -6.52 8.65
N ARG A 339 11.83 -5.95 7.89
CA ARG A 339 11.67 -4.60 7.31
C ARG A 339 10.48 -4.51 6.36
N ASP A 340 10.29 -5.52 5.51
CA ASP A 340 9.15 -5.61 4.59
C ASP A 340 7.83 -5.65 5.37
N ARG A 341 7.78 -6.44 6.45
CA ARG A 341 6.62 -6.50 7.33
C ARG A 341 6.39 -5.17 8.06
N LEU A 342 7.43 -4.55 8.61
CA LEU A 342 7.35 -3.26 9.29
C LEU A 342 6.81 -2.18 8.37
N GLY A 343 7.32 -2.07 7.14
CA GLY A 343 6.81 -1.12 6.15
C GLY A 343 5.31 -1.31 5.87
N SER A 344 4.87 -2.57 5.76
CA SER A 344 3.45 -2.91 5.60
C SER A 344 2.60 -2.53 6.82
N VAL A 345 3.11 -2.73 8.03
CA VAL A 345 2.40 -2.36 9.28
C VAL A 345 2.33 -0.84 9.43
N LEU A 346 3.42 -0.12 9.18
CA LEU A 346 3.45 1.35 9.17
C LEU A 346 2.42 1.93 8.20
N THR A 347 2.25 1.29 7.04
CA THR A 347 1.20 1.70 6.07
C THR A 347 -0.18 1.68 6.71
N ASN A 348 -0.51 0.67 7.55
CA ASN A 348 -1.81 0.59 8.20
C ASN A 348 -1.94 1.55 9.38
N ILE A 349 -0.84 1.84 10.08
CA ILE A 349 -0.81 2.83 11.16
C ILE A 349 -1.18 4.23 10.63
N PHE A 350 -0.59 4.61 9.50
CA PHE A 350 -0.74 5.95 8.93
C PHE A 350 -1.88 6.08 7.91
N LEU A 351 -2.56 4.99 7.57
CA LEU A 351 -3.62 4.96 6.55
C LEU A 351 -4.78 5.93 6.87
N HIS A 352 -5.01 6.19 8.15
CA HIS A 352 -6.12 7.01 8.63
C HIS A 352 -5.74 8.47 8.88
N ASP A 353 -4.51 8.89 8.55
CA ASP A 353 -4.10 10.29 8.56
C ASP A 353 -4.55 11.03 7.28
N ILE A 354 -5.85 11.00 7.02
CA ILE A 354 -6.45 11.54 5.80
C ILE A 354 -6.90 12.98 6.04
N ASP A 355 -6.57 13.86 5.11
CA ASP A 355 -7.14 15.21 5.04
C ASP A 355 -8.34 15.22 4.09
N LEU A 356 -9.53 15.37 4.67
CA LEU A 356 -10.79 15.39 3.93
C LEU A 356 -11.38 16.82 3.93
N PRO A 357 -11.90 17.31 2.80
CA PRO A 357 -12.51 18.64 2.73
C PRO A 357 -13.60 18.85 3.79
N GLY A 358 -13.42 19.89 4.61
CA GLY A 358 -14.33 20.22 5.71
C GLY A 358 -14.31 19.25 6.88
N GLY A 359 -13.40 18.28 6.90
CA GLY A 359 -13.25 17.32 7.99
C GLY A 359 -12.35 17.78 9.12
N THR A 360 -12.28 16.98 10.17
CA THR A 360 -11.39 17.19 11.31
C THR A 360 -10.10 16.39 11.19
N ALA A 361 -9.06 16.84 11.88
CA ALA A 361 -7.80 16.12 11.95
C ALA A 361 -8.01 14.73 12.58
N SER A 362 -7.37 13.71 11.99
CA SER A 362 -7.39 12.36 12.54
C SER A 362 -6.76 12.33 13.92
N SER A 363 -7.39 11.60 14.84
CA SER A 363 -6.82 11.28 16.14
C SER A 363 -5.72 10.22 16.04
N SER A 364 -5.53 9.57 14.88
CA SER A 364 -4.51 8.55 14.67
C SER A 364 -3.09 9.15 14.55
N PRO A 365 -2.01 8.33 14.62
CA PRO A 365 -0.64 8.81 14.43
C PRO A 365 -0.46 9.60 13.12
N ARG A 366 0.26 10.73 13.21
CA ARG A 366 0.45 11.65 12.10
C ARG A 366 1.67 11.27 11.27
N VAL A 367 1.51 11.26 9.94
CA VAL A 367 2.61 11.03 8.97
C VAL A 367 3.69 12.09 9.15
N LYS A 368 3.29 13.35 9.30
CA LYS A 368 4.23 14.46 9.48
C LYS A 368 5.15 14.25 10.69
N ASP A 369 4.59 13.93 11.83
CA ASP A 369 5.36 13.74 13.07
C ASP A 369 6.37 12.59 12.92
N PHE A 370 5.96 11.50 12.25
CA PHE A 370 6.85 10.37 12.00
C PHE A 370 7.98 10.72 11.02
N VAL A 371 7.68 11.47 9.94
CA VAL A 371 8.69 11.94 8.99
C VAL A 371 9.70 12.85 9.69
N ASP A 372 9.23 13.82 10.48
CA ASP A 372 10.09 14.76 11.23
C ASP A 372 11.05 14.00 12.19
N GLU A 373 10.62 12.86 12.75
CA GLU A 373 11.44 12.01 13.63
C GLU A 373 12.52 11.21 12.89
N ILE A 374 12.22 10.67 11.71
CA ILE A 374 13.17 9.81 10.96
C ILE A 374 14.13 10.61 10.08
N LEU A 375 13.78 11.83 9.67
CA LEU A 375 14.59 12.67 8.78
C LEU A 375 16.02 12.91 9.31
N PRO A 376 16.24 13.25 10.59
CA PRO A 376 17.59 13.41 11.14
C PRO A 376 18.44 12.15 11.01
N GLN A 377 17.85 10.96 11.19
CA GLN A 377 18.57 9.69 11.04
C GLN A 377 18.96 9.47 9.56
N LEU A 378 18.05 9.75 8.64
CA LEU A 378 18.31 9.60 7.21
C LEU A 378 19.32 10.63 6.66
N SER A 379 19.39 11.84 7.23
CA SER A 379 20.33 12.89 6.79
C SER A 379 21.80 12.44 6.76
N LEU A 380 22.18 11.46 7.58
CA LEU A 380 23.53 10.87 7.59
C LEU A 380 23.92 10.23 6.25
N LEU A 381 22.95 9.84 5.42
CA LEU A 381 23.21 9.22 4.11
C LEU A 381 23.63 10.21 3.03
N LEU A 382 23.23 11.49 3.17
CA LEU A 382 23.53 12.54 2.18
C LEU A 382 24.74 13.39 2.58
N ASP A 383 25.21 13.29 3.82
CA ASP A 383 26.36 14.05 4.34
C ASP A 383 27.69 13.37 3.98
N ASN A 384 28.11 13.43 2.71
CA ASN A 384 29.30 12.70 2.23
C ASN A 384 30.56 13.56 2.04
N GLY A 385 30.59 14.80 2.51
CA GLY A 385 31.74 15.72 2.38
C GLY A 385 32.05 16.18 0.94
N ASN A 386 31.72 15.38 -0.07
CA ASN A 386 31.73 15.71 -1.50
C ASN A 386 30.34 15.50 -2.09
N ARG A 387 29.64 16.61 -2.37
CA ARG A 387 28.22 16.62 -2.76
C ARG A 387 27.97 16.09 -4.18
N ASP A 388 28.96 16.18 -5.06
CA ASP A 388 28.83 15.75 -6.46
C ASP A 388 29.13 14.25 -6.67
N SER A 389 29.78 13.62 -5.68
CA SER A 389 30.06 12.19 -5.73
C SER A 389 28.84 11.37 -5.31
N PRO A 390 28.48 10.31 -6.07
CA PRO A 390 27.52 9.33 -5.59
C PRO A 390 27.91 8.76 -4.25
N ILE A 391 26.92 8.31 -3.49
CA ILE A 391 27.15 7.63 -2.21
C ILE A 391 27.99 6.37 -2.47
N ASP A 392 29.19 6.30 -1.89
CA ASP A 392 29.96 5.06 -1.87
C ASP A 392 29.42 4.14 -0.77
N TRP A 393 28.46 3.32 -1.15
CA TRP A 393 27.81 2.35 -0.28
C TRP A 393 28.79 1.33 0.34
N ASN A 394 29.99 1.14 -0.20
CA ASN A 394 30.99 0.27 0.43
C ASN A 394 31.64 0.94 1.64
N THR A 395 31.83 2.26 1.62
CA THR A 395 32.34 3.02 2.79
C THR A 395 31.36 3.01 3.95
N ILE A 396 30.05 2.95 3.64
CA ILE A 396 29.00 2.86 4.65
C ILE A 396 29.07 1.54 5.43
N LYS A 397 29.54 0.44 4.83
CA LYS A 397 29.64 -0.84 5.53
C LYS A 397 30.53 -0.79 6.78
N GLY A 398 31.49 0.13 6.84
CA GLY A 398 32.34 0.37 8.01
C GLY A 398 31.77 1.33 9.06
N ASP A 399 30.67 2.02 8.75
CA ASP A 399 30.01 3.00 9.63
C ASP A 399 28.68 2.43 10.14
N GLU A 400 28.63 2.12 11.44
CA GLU A 400 27.45 1.49 12.04
C GLU A 400 26.20 2.38 11.98
N GLU A 401 26.35 3.69 12.15
CA GLU A 401 25.23 4.64 12.18
C GLU A 401 24.67 4.88 10.77
N ARG A 402 25.56 4.99 9.76
CA ARG A 402 25.11 5.03 8.35
C ARG A 402 24.49 3.71 7.91
N ASN A 403 24.99 2.56 8.39
CA ASN A 403 24.36 1.26 8.16
C ASN A 403 22.95 1.15 8.78
N LYS A 404 22.75 1.71 9.99
CA LYS A 404 21.41 1.80 10.60
C LYS A 404 20.49 2.67 9.76
N SER A 405 20.98 3.81 9.29
CA SER A 405 20.24 4.75 8.42
C SER A 405 19.85 4.11 7.08
N LEU A 406 20.74 3.28 6.51
CA LEU A 406 20.44 2.48 5.33
C LEU A 406 19.29 1.49 5.54
N ARG A 407 19.33 0.75 6.65
CA ARG A 407 18.27 -0.20 6.98
C ARG A 407 16.95 0.50 7.25
N LEU A 408 16.99 1.67 7.89
CA LEU A 408 15.82 2.52 8.06
C LEU A 408 15.24 2.95 6.71
N LEU A 409 16.07 3.41 5.78
CA LEU A 409 15.62 3.81 4.43
C LEU A 409 14.94 2.65 3.68
N LYS A 410 15.43 1.41 3.84
CA LYS A 410 14.75 0.22 3.27
C LYS A 410 13.33 0.05 3.83
N THR A 411 13.17 0.10 5.15
CA THR A 411 11.85 0.01 5.80
C THR A 411 10.93 1.16 5.37
N VAL A 412 11.48 2.37 5.29
CA VAL A 412 10.75 3.58 4.85
C VAL A 412 10.32 3.48 3.39
N SER A 413 11.17 2.95 2.51
CA SER A 413 10.84 2.74 1.08
C SER A 413 9.68 1.75 0.91
N GLN A 414 9.65 0.69 1.72
CA GLN A 414 8.53 -0.25 1.78
C GLN A 414 7.24 0.41 2.28
N TRP A 415 7.35 1.22 3.34
CA TRP A 415 6.23 1.99 3.86
C TRP A 415 5.66 2.95 2.82
N LEU A 416 6.51 3.73 2.14
CA LEU A 416 6.11 4.65 1.08
C LEU A 416 5.41 3.90 -0.06
N SER A 417 5.99 2.79 -0.55
CA SER A 417 5.35 1.95 -1.57
C SER A 417 3.94 1.51 -1.15
N GLY A 418 3.75 1.11 0.11
CA GLY A 418 2.44 0.77 0.68
C GLY A 418 1.48 1.97 0.75
N MET A 419 1.95 3.13 1.22
CA MET A 419 1.13 4.35 1.34
C MET A 419 0.62 4.83 -0.02
N TRP A 420 1.50 4.91 -1.02
CA TRP A 420 1.15 5.45 -2.34
C TRP A 420 0.30 4.48 -3.16
N THR A 421 0.39 3.17 -2.92
CA THR A 421 -0.49 2.17 -3.57
C THR A 421 -1.88 2.05 -2.95
N ARG A 422 -2.01 2.26 -1.62
CA ARG A 422 -3.29 2.05 -0.91
C ARG A 422 -4.07 3.32 -0.62
N SER A 423 -3.39 4.47 -0.56
CA SER A 423 -3.96 5.69 0.00
C SER A 423 -3.62 6.96 -0.78
N TYR A 424 -3.03 6.81 -1.97
CA TYR A 424 -2.54 7.93 -2.80
C TYR A 424 -1.63 8.89 -2.02
N GLY A 425 -0.90 8.36 -1.02
CA GLY A 425 0.04 9.12 -0.19
C GLY A 425 -0.65 10.08 0.78
N CYS A 426 -1.42 9.60 1.76
CA CYS A 426 -1.99 10.46 2.83
C CYS A 426 -0.95 11.42 3.42
N GLN A 427 -1.28 12.71 3.56
CA GLN A 427 -0.30 13.77 3.87
C GLN A 427 0.91 13.75 2.91
N PRO A 428 0.69 13.90 1.59
CA PRO A 428 1.72 13.62 0.60
C PRO A 428 2.92 14.57 0.73
N GLU A 429 2.70 15.83 1.10
CA GLU A 429 3.74 16.85 1.22
C GLU A 429 4.81 16.47 2.24
N ALA A 430 4.43 15.85 3.37
CA ALA A 430 5.39 15.37 4.36
C ALA A 430 6.21 14.21 3.81
N GLN A 431 5.57 13.26 3.11
CA GLN A 431 6.26 12.10 2.53
C GLN A 431 7.25 12.50 1.43
N LEU A 432 6.94 13.53 0.65
CA LEU A 432 7.81 14.03 -0.43
C LEU A 432 9.16 14.53 0.08
N LEU A 433 9.28 14.92 1.36
CA LEU A 433 10.56 15.29 1.98
C LEU A 433 11.59 14.13 1.98
N LEU A 434 11.14 12.89 1.76
CA LEU A 434 11.99 11.71 1.67
C LEU A 434 12.56 11.47 0.26
N LEU A 435 12.06 12.18 -0.76
CA LEU A 435 12.51 12.01 -2.16
C LEU A 435 14.03 12.14 -2.37
N PRO A 436 14.75 13.10 -1.74
CA PRO A 436 16.20 13.23 -1.95
C PRO A 436 16.97 11.95 -1.60
N TYR A 437 16.53 11.24 -0.55
CA TYR A 437 17.13 9.98 -0.12
C TYR A 437 16.82 8.85 -1.08
N LEU A 438 15.59 8.79 -1.60
CA LEU A 438 15.19 7.80 -2.60
C LEU A 438 15.96 7.98 -3.91
N PHE A 439 16.07 9.21 -4.41
CA PHE A 439 16.85 9.51 -5.63
C PHE A 439 18.32 9.13 -5.49
N ALA A 440 18.92 9.40 -4.34
CA ALA A 440 20.31 9.03 -4.07
C ALA A 440 20.50 7.52 -3.99
N ALA A 441 19.52 6.78 -3.47
CA ALA A 441 19.60 5.35 -3.19
C ALA A 441 19.15 4.43 -4.33
N GLU A 442 18.24 4.88 -5.20
CA GLU A 442 17.72 4.09 -6.34
C GLU A 442 18.84 3.59 -7.26
N SER A 443 19.88 4.38 -7.40
CA SER A 443 20.99 4.15 -8.33
C SER A 443 22.18 3.42 -7.68
N SER A 444 21.94 2.73 -6.57
CA SER A 444 22.92 1.91 -5.86
C SER A 444 23.29 0.65 -6.66
N ASP A 445 24.57 0.53 -7.03
CA ASP A 445 25.10 -0.65 -7.74
C ASP A 445 25.46 -1.81 -6.79
N THR A 446 25.56 -1.53 -5.49
CA THR A 446 26.04 -2.47 -4.48
C THR A 446 24.90 -3.15 -3.72
N ASP A 447 23.79 -2.45 -3.53
CA ASP A 447 22.61 -2.93 -2.80
C ASP A 447 21.39 -2.91 -3.72
N LYS A 448 21.28 -3.96 -4.55
CA LYS A 448 20.19 -4.13 -5.53
C LYS A 448 18.80 -4.19 -4.88
N GLU A 449 18.72 -4.64 -3.63
CA GLU A 449 17.47 -4.65 -2.85
C GLU A 449 17.03 -3.22 -2.57
N LEU A 450 17.92 -2.39 -2.00
CA LEU A 450 17.65 -0.97 -1.73
C LEU A 450 17.26 -0.23 -3.01
N ALA A 451 18.05 -0.41 -4.07
CA ALA A 451 17.79 0.21 -5.37
C ALA A 451 16.37 -0.11 -5.87
N ARG A 452 15.97 -1.39 -5.82
CA ARG A 452 14.64 -1.84 -6.24
C ARG A 452 13.53 -1.20 -5.38
N GLU A 453 13.70 -1.17 -4.07
CA GLU A 453 12.67 -0.62 -3.17
C GLU A 453 12.49 0.89 -3.32
N CYS A 454 13.58 1.64 -3.47
CA CYS A 454 13.51 3.07 -3.76
C CYS A 454 12.88 3.32 -5.13
N SER A 455 13.24 2.55 -6.16
CA SER A 455 12.66 2.67 -7.50
C SER A 455 11.15 2.41 -7.51
N LEU A 456 10.69 1.37 -6.79
CA LEU A 456 9.25 1.10 -6.65
C LEU A 456 8.51 2.26 -5.96
N ALA A 457 9.06 2.78 -4.87
CA ALA A 457 8.46 3.94 -4.17
C ALA A 457 8.37 5.15 -5.11
N LEU A 458 9.45 5.50 -5.81
CA LEU A 458 9.49 6.59 -6.78
C LEU A 458 8.49 6.42 -7.92
N CYS A 459 8.35 5.19 -8.44
CA CYS A 459 7.38 4.86 -9.48
C CYS A 459 5.93 5.10 -9.01
N PHE A 460 5.57 4.61 -7.82
CA PHE A 460 4.21 4.82 -7.28
C PHE A 460 3.92 6.29 -6.98
N ILE A 461 4.88 7.02 -6.42
CA ILE A 461 4.72 8.45 -6.12
C ILE A 461 4.53 9.23 -7.43
N SER A 462 5.41 9.06 -8.42
CA SER A 462 5.38 9.82 -9.67
C SER A 462 4.16 9.51 -10.55
N ALA A 463 3.68 8.27 -10.55
CA ALA A 463 2.52 7.87 -11.34
C ALA A 463 1.16 8.24 -10.72
N THR A 464 1.15 8.82 -9.50
CA THR A 464 -0.09 9.19 -8.80
C THR A 464 -0.59 10.56 -9.25
N VAL A 465 -1.92 10.71 -9.37
CA VAL A 465 -2.56 12.01 -9.63
C VAL A 465 -2.52 12.86 -8.35
N LEU A 466 -1.89 14.03 -8.43
CA LEU A 466 -1.64 14.92 -7.30
C LEU A 466 -2.41 16.25 -7.43
N ARG A 467 -2.60 16.92 -6.29
CA ARG A 467 -3.08 18.30 -6.25
C ARG A 467 -1.97 19.26 -6.73
N PRO A 468 -2.32 20.39 -7.35
CA PRO A 468 -1.34 21.40 -7.77
C PRO A 468 -0.36 21.81 -6.65
N SER A 469 -0.85 22.05 -5.43
CA SER A 469 -0.02 22.40 -4.28
C SER A 469 1.02 21.33 -3.92
N THR A 470 0.65 20.06 -4.05
CA THR A 470 1.54 18.92 -3.78
C THR A 470 2.61 18.81 -4.86
N ILE A 471 2.25 19.09 -6.12
CA ILE A 471 3.20 19.13 -7.25
C ILE A 471 4.21 20.26 -7.06
N GLU A 472 3.80 21.45 -6.61
CA GLU A 472 4.71 22.57 -6.31
C GLU A 472 5.78 22.17 -5.29
N VAL A 473 5.38 21.43 -4.24
CA VAL A 473 6.32 20.88 -3.25
C VAL A 473 7.30 19.90 -3.89
N ALA A 474 6.81 18.97 -4.73
CA ALA A 474 7.67 18.04 -5.44
C ALA A 474 8.68 18.77 -6.36
N LEU A 475 8.22 19.75 -7.14
CA LEU A 475 9.08 20.54 -8.04
C LEU A 475 10.16 21.31 -7.27
N LYS A 476 9.83 21.86 -6.10
CA LYS A 476 10.81 22.52 -5.23
C LYS A 476 11.92 21.54 -4.80
N ILE A 477 11.55 20.35 -4.36
CA ILE A 477 12.50 19.32 -3.91
C ILE A 477 13.36 18.82 -5.08
N ILE A 478 12.75 18.55 -6.24
CA ILE A 478 13.49 18.15 -7.44
C ILE A 478 14.48 19.25 -7.85
N LYS A 479 14.09 20.53 -7.77
CA LYS A 479 14.99 21.66 -8.03
C LYS A 479 16.17 21.69 -7.07
N GLU A 480 15.96 21.45 -5.77
CA GLU A 480 17.04 21.35 -4.78
C GLU A 480 18.01 20.20 -5.13
N VAL A 481 17.47 19.02 -5.45
CA VAL A 481 18.28 17.85 -5.85
C VAL A 481 19.03 18.10 -7.16
N ALA A 482 18.44 18.80 -8.13
CA ALA A 482 19.09 19.16 -9.38
C ALA A 482 20.32 20.06 -9.16
N HIS A 483 20.32 20.90 -8.12
CA HIS A 483 21.44 21.79 -7.82
C HIS A 483 22.48 21.18 -6.88
N GLN A 484 22.07 20.30 -5.96
CA GLN A 484 22.91 19.86 -4.83
C GLN A 484 23.12 18.35 -4.75
N GLY A 485 22.34 17.56 -5.49
CA GLY A 485 22.43 16.10 -5.47
C GLY A 485 23.54 15.57 -6.38
N SER A 486 24.03 14.37 -6.06
CA SER A 486 24.97 13.64 -6.93
C SER A 486 24.41 13.44 -8.34
N TRP A 487 25.27 13.29 -9.34
CA TRP A 487 24.82 13.12 -10.74
C TRP A 487 23.82 11.98 -10.93
N LYS A 488 23.93 10.88 -10.17
CA LYS A 488 22.95 9.79 -10.21
C LYS A 488 21.59 10.19 -9.64
N ALA A 489 21.58 10.96 -8.56
CA ALA A 489 20.35 11.51 -7.98
C ALA A 489 19.67 12.52 -8.94
N ARG A 490 20.46 13.30 -9.70
CA ARG A 490 19.96 14.20 -10.74
C ARG A 490 19.30 13.44 -11.91
N ILE A 491 19.85 12.30 -12.30
CA ILE A 491 19.22 11.40 -13.30
C ILE A 491 17.91 10.83 -12.75
N ALA A 492 17.91 10.28 -11.53
CA ALA A 492 16.71 9.71 -10.90
C ALA A 492 15.60 10.78 -10.74
N SER A 493 15.96 12.01 -10.38
CA SER A 493 15.00 13.11 -10.27
C SER A 493 14.43 13.55 -11.62
N LEU A 494 15.19 13.47 -12.72
CA LEU A 494 14.70 13.65 -14.08
C LEU A 494 13.72 12.55 -14.51
N GLU A 495 14.01 11.28 -14.18
CA GLU A 495 13.12 10.14 -14.44
C GLU A 495 11.79 10.28 -13.72
N PHE A 496 11.87 10.63 -12.44
CA PHE A 496 10.71 10.93 -11.63
C PHE A 496 9.91 12.11 -12.18
N LEU A 497 10.59 13.22 -12.54
CA LEU A 497 9.95 14.41 -13.11
C LEU A 497 9.20 14.08 -14.41
N GLN A 498 9.78 13.24 -15.27
CA GLN A 498 9.18 12.81 -16.53
C GLN A 498 7.83 12.11 -16.28
N VAL A 499 7.81 11.11 -15.39
CA VAL A 499 6.59 10.36 -15.07
C VAL A 499 5.59 11.22 -14.32
N LEU A 500 6.04 12.03 -13.35
CA LEU A 500 5.20 12.96 -12.59
C LEU A 500 4.49 13.94 -13.51
N THR A 501 5.24 14.57 -14.42
CA THR A 501 4.71 15.57 -15.34
C THR A 501 3.71 14.94 -16.30
N PHE A 502 4.01 13.78 -16.88
CA PHE A 502 3.09 13.12 -17.81
C PHE A 502 1.79 12.67 -17.11
N SER A 503 1.91 12.05 -15.93
CA SER A 503 0.75 11.57 -15.16
C SER A 503 -0.13 12.73 -14.64
N ASN A 504 0.46 13.91 -14.49
CA ASN A 504 -0.20 15.11 -13.96
C ASN A 504 -0.26 16.27 -14.98
N LEU A 505 -0.16 15.99 -16.27
CA LEU A 505 0.04 16.99 -17.33
C LEU A 505 -0.86 18.22 -17.15
N PHE A 506 -2.17 17.99 -17.05
CA PHE A 506 -3.15 19.07 -16.88
C PHE A 506 -3.05 19.77 -15.51
N ASN A 507 -2.74 19.04 -14.44
CA ASN A 507 -2.59 19.66 -13.12
C ASN A 507 -1.35 20.56 -13.06
N VAL A 508 -0.25 20.17 -13.71
CA VAL A 508 0.94 21.01 -13.83
C VAL A 508 0.64 22.28 -14.62
N THR A 509 -0.13 22.21 -15.72
CA THR A 509 -0.52 23.40 -16.50
C THR A 509 -1.43 24.38 -15.75
N ARG A 510 -2.05 23.94 -14.64
CA ARG A 510 -2.89 24.81 -13.79
C ARG A 510 -2.06 25.58 -12.74
N ILE A 511 -0.80 25.21 -12.54
CA ILE A 511 0.14 25.96 -11.70
C ILE A 511 0.66 27.14 -12.52
N SER A 512 0.64 28.34 -11.95
CA SER A 512 0.90 29.59 -12.68
C SER A 512 2.22 29.59 -13.46
N ASP A 513 3.27 28.98 -12.91
CA ASP A 513 4.60 28.86 -13.51
C ASP A 513 5.01 27.38 -13.67
N GLY A 514 4.05 26.45 -13.68
CA GLY A 514 4.34 25.01 -13.67
C GLY A 514 5.10 24.53 -14.89
N VAL A 515 4.63 24.90 -16.09
CA VAL A 515 5.28 24.56 -17.36
C VAL A 515 6.68 25.17 -17.45
N ASP A 516 6.80 26.44 -17.08
CA ASP A 516 8.07 27.17 -17.07
C ASP A 516 9.07 26.58 -16.07
N SER A 517 8.60 26.20 -14.88
CA SER A 517 9.42 25.56 -13.85
C SER A 517 9.99 24.24 -14.31
N VAL A 518 9.16 23.38 -14.92
CA VAL A 518 9.60 22.09 -15.48
C VAL A 518 10.58 22.30 -16.65
N ALA A 519 10.24 23.16 -17.61
CA ALA A 519 11.09 23.42 -18.77
C ALA A 519 12.44 24.04 -18.37
N SER A 520 12.44 24.99 -17.44
CA SER A 520 13.66 25.63 -16.93
C SER A 520 14.55 24.65 -16.18
N LEU A 521 13.95 23.73 -15.42
CA LEU A 521 14.70 22.70 -14.70
C LEU A 521 15.36 21.69 -15.65
N VAL A 522 14.62 21.21 -16.67
CA VAL A 522 15.16 20.29 -17.68
C VAL A 522 16.27 20.96 -18.50
N THR A 523 16.08 22.22 -18.91
CA THR A 523 17.10 22.98 -19.65
C THR A 523 18.33 23.30 -18.81
N PHE A 524 18.17 23.53 -17.49
CA PHE A 524 19.29 23.66 -16.57
C PHE A 524 20.14 22.36 -16.53
N LEU A 525 19.50 21.20 -16.39
CA LEU A 525 20.21 19.90 -16.38
C LEU A 525 20.73 19.47 -17.76
N LEU A 526 20.24 20.06 -18.85
CA LEU A 526 20.79 19.88 -20.19
C LEU A 526 22.23 20.43 -20.32
N ALA A 527 22.60 21.37 -19.45
CA ALA A 527 23.93 21.96 -19.36
C ALA A 527 24.76 21.42 -18.17
N ASP A 528 24.36 20.29 -17.59
CA ASP A 528 25.07 19.65 -16.49
C ASP A 528 26.50 19.25 -16.88
N GLU A 529 27.43 19.29 -15.91
CA GLU A 529 28.82 18.86 -16.11
C GLU A 529 28.93 17.38 -16.54
N ARG A 530 28.00 16.53 -16.07
CA ARG A 530 27.99 15.11 -16.33
C ARG A 530 27.24 14.79 -17.62
N LEU A 531 27.88 14.04 -18.52
CA LEU A 531 27.31 13.70 -19.83
C LEU A 531 25.98 12.94 -19.71
N GLU A 532 25.92 11.95 -18.83
CA GLU A 532 24.77 11.08 -18.63
C GLU A 532 23.54 11.86 -18.14
N VAL A 533 23.73 12.90 -17.33
CA VAL A 533 22.65 13.81 -16.89
C VAL A 533 22.11 14.60 -18.07
N ARG A 534 23.01 15.14 -18.92
CA ARG A 534 22.62 15.90 -20.11
C ARG A 534 21.85 15.05 -21.12
N GLU A 535 22.31 13.83 -21.38
CA GLU A 535 21.61 12.88 -22.26
C GLU A 535 20.21 12.56 -21.72
N LYS A 536 20.08 12.37 -20.39
CA LYS A 536 18.79 12.14 -19.77
C LYS A 536 17.87 13.35 -19.86
N ALA A 537 18.38 14.54 -19.60
CA ALA A 537 17.62 15.79 -19.72
C ALA A 537 17.09 15.99 -21.15
N ALA A 538 17.90 15.68 -22.17
CA ALA A 538 17.49 15.72 -23.57
C ALA A 538 16.34 14.75 -23.88
N GLN A 539 16.41 13.53 -23.34
CA GLN A 539 15.33 12.54 -23.47
C GLN A 539 14.02 13.07 -22.83
N VAL A 540 14.10 13.64 -21.63
CA VAL A 540 12.93 14.21 -20.95
C VAL A 540 12.35 15.38 -21.76
N LEU A 541 13.20 16.30 -22.24
CA LEU A 541 12.78 17.41 -23.09
C LEU A 541 12.05 16.94 -24.35
N GLY A 542 12.59 15.94 -25.05
CA GLY A 542 11.95 15.35 -26.23
C GLY A 542 10.57 14.79 -25.92
N GLY A 543 10.40 14.14 -24.76
CA GLY A 543 9.09 13.68 -24.27
C GLY A 543 8.11 14.81 -23.99
N LEU A 544 8.57 15.90 -23.35
CA LEU A 544 7.73 17.07 -23.05
C LEU A 544 7.26 17.80 -24.32
N LEU A 545 8.13 17.87 -25.34
CA LEU A 545 7.78 18.40 -26.66
C LEU A 545 6.78 17.48 -27.37
N HIS A 546 7.04 16.17 -27.38
CA HIS A 546 6.21 15.17 -28.06
C HIS A 546 4.77 15.14 -27.54
N CYS A 547 4.58 15.19 -26.22
CA CYS A 547 3.23 15.16 -25.64
C CYS A 547 2.54 16.53 -25.63
N GLY A 548 3.17 17.58 -26.19
CA GLY A 548 2.62 18.93 -26.22
C GLY A 548 2.50 19.58 -24.85
N PHE A 549 3.29 19.15 -23.87
CA PHE A 549 3.32 19.77 -22.54
C PHE A 549 3.90 21.19 -22.61
N VAL A 550 4.94 21.36 -23.42
CA VAL A 550 5.45 22.68 -23.80
C VAL A 550 4.64 23.17 -24.99
N ASP A 551 3.97 24.31 -24.85
CA ASP A 551 3.17 24.88 -25.92
C ASP A 551 4.03 25.37 -27.11
N ARG A 552 3.36 25.75 -28.21
CA ARG A 552 4.04 26.17 -29.44
C ARG A 552 4.92 27.40 -29.27
N GLU A 553 4.49 28.37 -28.46
CA GLU A 553 5.23 29.61 -28.26
C GLU A 553 6.53 29.34 -27.50
N LYS A 554 6.42 28.63 -26.37
CA LYS A 554 7.56 28.24 -25.56
C LYS A 554 8.49 27.28 -26.31
N SER A 555 7.93 26.36 -27.10
CA SER A 555 8.69 25.48 -27.97
C SER A 555 9.54 26.29 -28.96
N GLN A 556 8.99 27.31 -29.62
CA GLN A 556 9.77 28.19 -30.49
C GLN A 556 10.85 28.96 -29.73
N GLN A 557 10.55 29.48 -28.54
CA GLN A 557 11.54 30.18 -27.71
C GLN A 557 12.73 29.27 -27.34
N LEU A 558 12.46 28.01 -27.00
CA LEU A 558 13.50 27.01 -26.71
C LEU A 558 14.33 26.68 -27.94
N LEU A 559 13.68 26.52 -29.11
CA LEU A 559 14.37 26.26 -30.37
C LEU A 559 15.35 27.40 -30.70
N ASP A 560 14.89 28.65 -30.65
CA ASP A 560 15.71 29.83 -30.89
C ASP A 560 16.86 29.93 -29.87
N GLN A 561 16.61 29.57 -28.61
CA GLN A 561 17.62 29.55 -27.56
C GLN A 561 18.73 28.53 -27.88
N PHE A 562 18.37 27.31 -28.28
CA PHE A 562 19.36 26.28 -28.61
C PHE A 562 20.17 26.61 -29.87
N GLN A 563 19.53 27.17 -30.91
CA GLN A 563 20.22 27.67 -32.11
C GLN A 563 21.22 28.78 -31.76
N LYS A 564 20.84 29.72 -30.89
CA LYS A 564 21.78 30.75 -30.40
C LYS A 564 22.94 30.14 -29.63
N GLN A 565 22.70 29.13 -28.79
CA GLN A 565 23.75 28.48 -28.00
C GLN A 565 24.83 27.80 -28.86
N ILE A 566 24.47 27.21 -29.99
CA ILE A 566 25.43 26.54 -30.89
C ILE A 566 26.18 27.50 -31.82
N SER A 567 25.58 28.66 -32.13
CA SER A 567 26.12 29.67 -33.07
C SER A 567 27.41 30.35 -32.59
N HIS A 568 27.71 30.32 -31.29
CA HIS A 568 28.95 30.89 -30.75
C HIS A 568 30.15 30.07 -31.21
N ARG A 569 30.98 30.61 -32.13
CA ARG A 569 32.20 29.95 -32.62
C ARG A 569 33.15 29.59 -31.47
N CYS A 570 33.47 28.30 -31.33
CA CYS A 570 34.65 27.88 -30.58
C CYS A 570 35.82 28.34 -31.44
N HIS A 571 36.64 29.27 -30.95
CA HIS A 571 37.89 29.58 -31.62
C HIS A 571 38.73 28.29 -31.69
N ARG A 572 38.84 27.73 -32.90
CA ARG A 572 39.94 26.81 -33.22
C ARG A 572 41.20 27.64 -33.10
N SER A 573 42.02 27.38 -32.09
CA SER A 573 43.39 27.88 -32.06
C SER A 573 44.12 27.31 -33.27
N THR A 574 44.16 28.06 -34.36
CA THR A 574 45.07 27.83 -35.47
C THR A 574 46.44 28.34 -35.06
N ARG A 575 47.19 27.55 -34.29
CA ARG A 575 48.66 27.56 -34.32
C ARG A 575 49.23 26.34 -33.63
N ALA A 576 50.17 25.70 -34.32
CA ALA A 576 51.01 24.63 -33.83
C ALA A 576 51.79 25.06 -32.57
N ALA A 577 52.08 24.06 -31.73
CA ALA A 577 52.80 24.09 -30.45
C ALA A 577 51.92 24.20 -29.19
N SER A 578 51.99 23.15 -28.36
CA SER A 578 51.28 22.87 -27.09
C SER A 578 49.78 22.58 -27.17
N LEU A 579 49.34 21.52 -26.47
CA LEU A 579 47.95 21.03 -26.40
C LEU A 579 47.00 22.21 -26.11
N PRO A 580 46.04 22.53 -27.00
CA PRO A 580 45.07 23.57 -26.71
C PRO A 580 44.18 23.10 -25.57
N ASP A 581 44.16 23.86 -24.48
CA ASP A 581 43.22 23.67 -23.37
C ASP A 581 41.82 23.96 -23.93
N VAL A 582 41.12 22.91 -24.35
CA VAL A 582 39.75 23.01 -24.84
C VAL A 582 38.91 23.44 -23.66
N ASP A 583 38.32 24.63 -23.72
CA ASP A 583 37.40 25.10 -22.70
C ASP A 583 36.21 24.13 -22.59
N MET A 584 36.29 23.21 -21.63
CA MET A 584 35.29 22.18 -21.41
C MET A 584 33.92 22.79 -21.06
N ALA A 585 33.88 23.96 -20.42
CA ALA A 585 32.63 24.65 -20.14
C ALA A 585 31.96 25.12 -21.44
N LEU A 586 32.74 25.60 -22.40
CA LEU A 586 32.24 25.97 -23.73
C LEU A 586 31.76 24.75 -24.52
N VAL A 587 32.47 23.63 -24.44
CA VAL A 587 32.04 22.34 -25.04
C VAL A 587 30.74 21.87 -24.40
N VAL A 588 30.61 21.97 -23.07
CA VAL A 588 29.39 21.58 -22.36
C VAL A 588 28.20 22.44 -22.79
N LYS A 589 28.38 23.76 -22.85
CA LYS A 589 27.35 24.70 -23.28
C LYS A 589 26.90 24.44 -24.72
N ARG A 590 27.85 24.19 -25.64
CA ARG A 590 27.49 23.85 -27.02
C ARG A 590 26.77 22.51 -27.10
N HIS A 591 27.27 21.49 -26.40
CA HIS A 591 26.64 20.17 -26.40
C HIS A 591 25.21 20.22 -25.82
N ALA A 592 24.94 21.08 -24.83
CA ALA A 592 23.59 21.33 -24.33
C ALA A 592 22.67 21.86 -25.44
N GLY A 593 23.12 22.84 -26.23
CA GLY A 593 22.37 23.34 -27.39
C GLY A 593 22.13 22.26 -28.45
N ILE A 594 23.15 21.45 -28.77
CA ILE A 594 23.03 20.32 -29.70
C ILE A 594 22.03 19.28 -29.20
N LEU A 595 22.11 18.89 -27.93
CA LEU A 595 21.16 17.96 -27.31
C LEU A 595 19.73 18.52 -27.32
N GLY A 596 19.57 19.82 -27.13
CA GLY A 596 18.29 20.50 -27.25
C GLY A 596 17.70 20.35 -28.65
N LEU A 597 18.49 20.65 -29.70
CA LEU A 597 18.08 20.44 -31.08
C LEU A 597 17.80 18.97 -31.41
N CYS A 598 18.63 18.05 -30.91
CA CYS A 598 18.39 16.61 -31.04
C CYS A 598 17.06 16.19 -30.39
N ALA A 599 16.70 16.75 -29.23
CA ALA A 599 15.42 16.50 -28.58
C ALA A 599 14.23 16.97 -29.43
N PHE A 600 14.37 18.07 -30.18
CA PHE A 600 13.37 18.48 -31.18
C PHE A 600 13.23 17.47 -32.31
N VAL A 601 14.33 16.88 -32.80
CA VAL A 601 14.26 15.82 -33.82
C VAL A 601 13.55 14.58 -33.27
N ASP A 602 13.97 14.12 -32.10
CA ASP A 602 13.44 12.89 -31.48
C ASP A 602 11.98 13.04 -31.01
N ALA A 603 11.48 14.27 -30.80
CA ALA A 603 10.10 14.54 -30.41
C ALA A 603 9.07 14.25 -31.52
N PHE A 604 9.48 14.17 -32.78
CA PHE A 604 8.59 13.91 -33.92
C PHE A 604 9.06 12.65 -34.68
N PRO A 605 8.88 11.44 -34.12
CA PRO A 605 9.42 10.22 -34.71
C PRO A 605 8.74 9.80 -36.03
N TYR A 606 7.54 10.28 -36.32
CA TYR A 606 6.74 9.87 -37.49
C TYR A 606 6.21 11.06 -38.30
N ASP A 607 6.76 12.26 -38.10
CA ASP A 607 6.32 13.48 -38.77
C ASP A 607 7.51 14.42 -38.99
N VAL A 608 7.42 15.26 -40.02
CA VAL A 608 8.44 16.28 -40.33
C VAL A 608 7.79 17.67 -40.29
N PRO A 609 7.78 18.32 -39.10
CA PRO A 609 7.38 19.72 -38.97
C PRO A 609 8.25 20.65 -39.81
N ASP A 610 7.73 21.82 -40.15
CA ASP A 610 8.37 22.73 -41.11
C ASP A 610 9.75 23.26 -40.64
N PHE A 611 10.01 23.31 -39.32
CA PHE A 611 11.30 23.70 -38.77
C PHE A 611 12.35 22.56 -38.79
N LEU A 612 11.92 21.31 -38.91
CA LEU A 612 12.78 20.14 -38.72
C LEU A 612 13.87 19.98 -39.80
N PRO A 613 13.61 20.23 -41.10
CA PRO A 613 14.65 20.21 -42.13
C PRO A 613 15.85 21.13 -41.82
N ASP A 614 15.58 22.35 -41.35
CA ASP A 614 16.62 23.33 -41.03
C ASP A 614 17.45 22.88 -39.81
N VAL A 615 16.78 22.31 -38.81
CA VAL A 615 17.45 21.73 -37.63
C VAL A 615 18.41 20.59 -38.02
N LEU A 616 17.98 19.70 -38.94
CA LEU A 616 18.81 18.58 -39.39
C LEU A 616 20.07 19.04 -40.14
N VAL A 617 19.95 20.05 -41.01
CA VAL A 617 21.10 20.64 -41.71
C VAL A 617 22.04 21.32 -40.71
N GLU A 618 21.50 22.09 -39.76
CA GLU A 618 22.31 22.77 -38.77
C GLU A 618 23.10 21.78 -37.89
N LEU A 619 22.48 20.68 -37.47
CA LEU A 619 23.18 19.60 -36.77
C LEU A 619 24.35 19.02 -37.60
N GLY A 620 24.19 18.93 -38.91
CA GLY A 620 25.25 18.48 -39.82
C GLY A 620 26.53 19.32 -39.77
N ASN A 621 26.39 20.64 -39.57
CA ASN A 621 27.51 21.58 -39.45
C ASN A 621 28.42 21.30 -38.24
N HIS A 622 27.93 20.52 -37.26
CA HIS A 622 28.61 20.22 -35.99
C HIS A 622 29.22 18.81 -35.91
N LEU A 623 29.22 18.03 -37.00
CA LEU A 623 29.84 16.69 -37.01
C LEU A 623 31.37 16.70 -36.79
N ASN A 624 32.02 17.85 -36.99
CA ASN A 624 33.45 18.05 -36.80
C ASN A 624 33.81 18.77 -35.49
N ASP A 625 32.84 18.96 -34.59
CA ASP A 625 33.06 19.53 -33.27
C ASP A 625 33.70 18.52 -32.30
N PRO A 626 34.28 18.99 -31.17
CA PRO A 626 34.86 18.11 -30.17
C PRO A 626 33.84 17.10 -29.60
N GLN A 627 34.33 15.95 -29.16
CA GLN A 627 33.52 14.96 -28.45
C GLN A 627 32.89 15.58 -27.19
N PRO A 628 31.66 15.19 -26.81
CA PRO A 628 30.83 14.10 -27.35
C PRO A 628 29.87 14.48 -28.51
N ILE A 629 29.92 15.72 -29.02
CA ILE A 629 28.92 16.29 -29.94
C ILE A 629 28.65 15.42 -31.19
N PRO A 630 29.67 14.95 -31.95
CA PRO A 630 29.42 14.18 -33.16
C PRO A 630 28.70 12.84 -32.92
N VAL A 631 28.93 12.20 -31.77
CA VAL A 631 28.30 10.93 -31.42
C VAL A 631 26.81 11.12 -31.16
N THR A 632 26.45 12.17 -30.42
CA THR A 632 25.06 12.57 -30.16
C THR A 632 24.31 12.81 -31.47
N ILE A 633 24.88 13.63 -32.38
CA ILE A 633 24.25 13.95 -33.67
C ILE A 633 24.03 12.68 -34.50
N LYS A 634 25.06 11.83 -34.65
CA LYS A 634 24.96 10.57 -35.42
C LYS A 634 23.90 9.64 -34.85
N LYS A 635 23.77 9.55 -33.52
CA LYS A 635 22.74 8.74 -32.86
C LYS A 635 21.34 9.25 -33.18
N THR A 636 21.11 10.56 -33.09
CA THR A 636 19.83 11.19 -33.43
C THR A 636 19.48 11.01 -34.91
N LEU A 637 20.43 11.26 -35.83
CA LEU A 637 20.21 11.07 -37.26
C LEU A 637 19.89 9.62 -37.63
N SER A 638 20.56 8.66 -36.99
CA SER A 638 20.27 7.23 -37.16
C SER A 638 18.86 6.88 -36.68
N ASN A 639 18.44 7.41 -35.53
CA ASN A 639 17.07 7.24 -35.03
C ASN A 639 16.03 7.88 -35.95
N PHE A 640 16.26 9.12 -36.41
CA PHE A 640 15.40 9.82 -37.35
C PHE A 640 15.18 8.99 -38.62
N ARG A 641 16.27 8.51 -39.25
CA ARG A 641 16.19 7.66 -40.44
C ARG A 641 15.40 6.38 -40.18
N ARG A 642 15.60 5.75 -39.02
CA ARG A 642 14.89 4.52 -38.65
C ARG A 642 13.39 4.74 -38.53
N THR A 643 12.94 5.83 -37.89
CA THR A 643 11.51 6.05 -37.62
C THR A 643 10.75 6.66 -38.80
N HIS A 644 11.42 7.36 -39.72
CA HIS A 644 10.82 8.01 -40.90
C HIS A 644 10.91 7.19 -42.19
N HIS A 645 11.49 5.99 -42.15
CA HIS A 645 11.74 5.16 -43.33
C HIS A 645 10.45 4.79 -44.07
N ASP A 646 9.42 4.33 -43.35
CA ASP A 646 8.22 3.74 -43.96
C ASP A 646 7.42 4.75 -44.78
N ASN A 647 7.36 6.00 -44.32
CA ASN A 647 6.65 7.10 -44.99
C ASN A 647 7.60 8.09 -45.68
N TRP A 648 8.84 7.68 -45.96
CA TRP A 648 9.87 8.58 -46.50
C TRP A 648 9.46 9.28 -47.80
N GLN A 649 8.62 8.65 -48.62
CA GLN A 649 8.12 9.25 -49.87
C GLN A 649 7.31 10.55 -49.65
N PHE A 650 6.64 10.67 -48.50
CA PHE A 650 5.93 11.88 -48.09
C PHE A 650 6.86 12.82 -47.32
N HIS A 651 7.64 12.29 -46.38
CA HIS A 651 8.56 13.10 -45.57
C HIS A 651 9.59 13.85 -46.41
N LYS A 652 10.14 13.24 -47.47
CA LYS A 652 11.11 13.90 -48.35
C LYS A 652 10.57 15.15 -49.04
N GLN A 653 9.25 15.29 -49.19
CA GLN A 653 8.61 16.46 -49.81
C GLN A 653 8.66 17.71 -48.92
N LYS A 654 8.98 17.54 -47.63
CA LYS A 654 9.20 18.63 -46.68
C LYS A 654 10.59 19.25 -46.77
N PHE A 655 11.50 18.65 -47.54
CA PHE A 655 12.87 19.10 -47.72
C PHE A 655 13.04 19.73 -49.10
N SER A 656 13.91 20.74 -49.19
CA SER A 656 14.44 21.21 -50.47
C SER A 656 15.47 20.22 -51.03
N ASP A 657 15.75 20.30 -52.33
CA ASP A 657 16.73 19.43 -52.99
C ASP A 657 18.13 19.55 -52.34
N ASP A 658 18.56 20.76 -51.99
CA ASP A 658 19.84 21.02 -51.31
C ASP A 658 19.89 20.37 -49.90
N GLN A 659 18.79 20.44 -49.15
CA GLN A 659 18.68 19.80 -47.84
C GLN A 659 18.68 18.26 -47.97
N LEU A 660 18.07 17.69 -49.02
CA LEU A 660 18.08 16.25 -49.26
C LEU A 660 19.48 15.73 -49.62
N VAL A 661 20.25 16.48 -50.40
CA VAL A 661 21.65 16.16 -50.70
C VAL A 661 22.46 16.13 -49.40
N THR A 662 22.36 17.21 -48.62
CA THR A 662 23.03 17.32 -47.31
C THR A 662 22.64 16.18 -46.39
N LEU A 663 21.34 15.87 -46.28
CA LEU A 663 20.84 14.79 -45.44
C LEU A 663 21.33 13.41 -45.91
N THR A 664 21.47 13.18 -47.21
CA THR A 664 21.99 11.92 -47.76
C THR A 664 23.43 11.70 -47.32
N ASP A 665 24.26 12.75 -47.36
CA ASP A 665 25.66 12.71 -46.90
C ASP A 665 25.75 12.48 -45.38
N LEU A 666 24.82 13.07 -44.60
CA LEU A 666 24.74 12.91 -43.15
C LEU A 666 24.25 11.53 -42.70
N LEU A 667 23.45 10.84 -43.53
CA LEU A 667 22.82 9.56 -43.21
C LEU A 667 23.60 8.32 -43.68
N VAL A 668 24.82 8.49 -44.21
CA VAL A 668 25.72 7.38 -44.55
C VAL A 668 26.24 6.73 -43.26
N SER A 669 26.09 5.39 -43.18
CA SER A 669 26.22 4.56 -41.96
C SER A 669 27.66 4.48 -41.37
N PRO A 670 27.84 3.91 -40.16
CA PRO A 670 28.99 4.15 -39.27
C PRO A 670 30.34 3.63 -39.75
N ASN A 671 31.41 3.94 -38.98
CA ASN A 671 32.86 3.66 -39.16
C ASN A 671 33.31 2.30 -39.76
N TYR A 672 32.41 1.36 -40.02
CA TYR A 672 32.64 0.09 -40.71
C TYR A 672 32.21 0.09 -42.20
N TYR A 673 31.57 1.15 -42.68
CA TYR A 673 31.40 1.42 -44.11
C TYR A 673 32.48 2.41 -44.54
N ALA A 674 33.33 1.99 -45.48
CA ALA A 674 34.42 2.77 -46.05
C ALA A 674 33.95 3.57 -47.27
#